data_AF-A0A928CS64-F1
#
_entry.id   AF-A0A928CS64-F1
#
_cell.length_a   1.000
_cell.length_b   1.000
_cell.length_c   1.000
_cell.angle_alpha   90.00
_cell.angle_beta   90.00
_cell.angle_gamma   90.00
#
_symmetry.space_group_name_H-M   'P 1'
#
loop_
_entity.id
_entity.type
_entity.pdbx_description
1 polymer ?
#
loop_
_entity_poly.entity_id
_entity_poly.type
_entity_poly.pdbx_seq_one_letter_code
_entity_poly.pdbx_strand_id
1 'polypeptide(L)'
;MNWKKIILPLSIMSAVLPAQDFKINGKIPESGFSITDGSWVYERNVDIAKEGFPEEFLISAKAIKQHPKHRYMRGYNGNIVLRISAPGRITALEFGAEITNYADSRKRSVSASYSLNGIDYVTLGSKDFGGGTAKLSGKAELPENSGRMFVKLARNLEKNDRNGRYGLLLFQKIRIKLTGEVRKEEKASEREQSTLLKTVFPTGVFWAWELTGSNAELAKMEIWAFAEENMKTLRDNGYNTCWFVNFPMKEETQLKMLNLAAKYGMKVLFNTDLVSCFYDGISNLENIDLAAERTAARLSSHEALLGYILKDEPLMFDLETCSYFYERMKLADPRHDSVAVVMNRQSLSYLRDSKLPVICSDLYYFGGDKSTQIPSPRPVSQREITNALKSFGNAAELYGKHTWFMGQMFGDTWGRQWFNGRKVVVYPGSYLHWRMPTEAESRWQVWEALRLGTKGVFFYVFHPPVPLTVPPEKASTPQDKKKVAKMDRKAKWAASWKNQKLTGKIQEIDPGEGMLMAGGKPTPQMLATAPVMKLIRANEALLVNRRKADFPVFFPGDTETDTATFVSGKRWIGIVVNRNVEQKRTVSVMLPLNVTAVTDLGRGKSLAIEDAGDSFRKTALTLDAGSGVLLEAKFKGLPGMRFCFESFDQQKAHRVNVNRNAEIFHHGNFCADENRSLRLKKDADPSLPACALLALSNPKKKNLTYSKGLSRSKNGITYCLVRGRLKNASVKAAGAARQGEQSNFMHLANIKTADLKGSSGTIIQDKDFQLPAAVPHDTTALEFYLGKGDYIEDITVWFIPR
;
A
#
# COMPACT_ATOMS: atom_id res chain seq x y z
N MET A 1 -59.67 -22.97 -16.57
CA MET A 1 -58.40 -23.40 -17.20
C MET A 1 -57.48 -23.85 -16.06
N ASN A 2 -57.20 -25.15 -16.01
CA ASN A 2 -56.74 -25.87 -14.82
C ASN A 2 -55.27 -25.62 -14.46
N TRP A 3 -55.04 -25.38 -13.17
CA TRP A 3 -53.73 -25.46 -12.52
C TRP A 3 -53.27 -26.93 -12.45
N LYS A 4 -52.07 -27.23 -12.94
CA LYS A 4 -51.32 -28.44 -12.55
C LYS A 4 -50.00 -28.02 -11.92
N LYS A 5 -49.92 -28.20 -10.60
CA LYS A 5 -48.70 -28.20 -9.80
C LYS A 5 -47.79 -29.32 -10.31
N ILE A 6 -46.60 -28.96 -10.80
CA ILE A 6 -45.48 -29.89 -10.92
C ILE A 6 -44.74 -29.81 -9.57
N ILE A 7 -44.90 -30.84 -8.75
CA ILE A 7 -44.08 -31.07 -7.57
C ILE A 7 -42.78 -31.69 -8.09
N LEU A 8 -41.71 -30.91 -8.16
CA LEU A 8 -40.36 -31.47 -8.25
C LEU A 8 -40.00 -32.05 -6.88
N PRO A 9 -39.41 -33.25 -6.79
CA PRO A 9 -38.92 -33.77 -5.53
C PRO A 9 -37.76 -32.88 -5.06
N LEU A 10 -37.84 -32.38 -3.83
CA LEU A 10 -36.68 -31.91 -3.08
C LEU A 10 -35.71 -33.10 -2.96
N SER A 11 -34.79 -33.21 -3.91
CA SER A 11 -33.53 -33.91 -3.69
C SER A 11 -32.85 -33.17 -2.56
N ILE A 12 -32.72 -33.85 -1.42
CA ILE A 12 -31.88 -33.48 -0.29
C ILE A 12 -30.51 -33.12 -0.89
N MET A 13 -30.22 -31.82 -0.99
CA MET A 13 -28.85 -31.35 -1.15
C MET A 13 -28.18 -31.66 0.18
N SER A 14 -27.61 -32.86 0.29
CA SER A 14 -26.55 -33.10 1.25
C SER A 14 -25.51 -32.02 1.00
N ALA A 15 -25.33 -31.15 1.99
CA ALA A 15 -24.30 -30.12 1.97
C ALA A 15 -22.96 -30.81 1.70
N VAL A 16 -22.45 -30.67 0.48
CA VAL A 16 -21.08 -31.03 0.15
C VAL A 16 -20.20 -30.01 0.87
N LEU A 17 -19.90 -30.26 2.15
CA LEU A 17 -18.81 -29.61 2.86
C LEU A 17 -17.54 -29.93 2.05
N PRO A 18 -16.91 -28.94 1.41
CA PRO A 18 -16.00 -29.24 0.33
C PRO A 18 -14.68 -29.76 0.89
N ALA A 19 -14.18 -30.87 0.33
CA ALA A 19 -12.81 -31.36 0.55
C ALA A 19 -11.70 -30.31 0.26
N GLN A 20 -12.06 -29.11 -0.23
CA GLN A 20 -11.16 -28.00 -0.55
C GLN A 20 -10.50 -27.35 0.69
N ASP A 21 -11.06 -27.57 1.89
CA ASP A 21 -10.57 -26.94 3.12
C ASP A 21 -9.46 -27.74 3.82
N PHE A 22 -9.26 -29.01 3.44
CA PHE A 22 -8.13 -29.80 3.91
C PHE A 22 -6.94 -29.66 2.95
N LYS A 23 -5.83 -29.11 3.44
CA LYS A 23 -4.61 -28.87 2.65
C LYS A 23 -3.37 -29.33 3.39
N ILE A 24 -2.42 -29.90 2.64
CA ILE A 24 -1.06 -30.18 3.10
C ILE A 24 -0.10 -29.35 2.25
N ASN A 25 0.70 -28.52 2.91
CA ASN A 25 1.59 -27.54 2.27
C ASN A 25 0.89 -26.69 1.20
N GLY A 26 -0.36 -26.33 1.45
CA GLY A 26 -1.18 -25.51 0.54
C GLY A 26 -1.84 -26.28 -0.61
N LYS A 27 -1.51 -27.57 -0.81
CA LYS A 27 -2.12 -28.43 -1.85
C LYS A 27 -3.27 -29.27 -1.27
N ILE A 28 -4.32 -29.47 -2.05
CA ILE A 28 -5.40 -30.42 -1.73
C ILE A 28 -4.85 -31.83 -2.03
N PRO A 29 -4.87 -32.77 -1.07
CA PRO A 29 -4.41 -34.13 -1.32
C PRO A 29 -5.24 -34.82 -2.39
N GLU A 30 -4.60 -35.57 -3.30
CA GLU A 30 -5.29 -36.30 -4.37
C GLU A 30 -6.17 -37.45 -3.85
N SER A 31 -5.82 -38.01 -2.70
CA SER A 31 -6.55 -39.11 -2.06
C SER A 31 -6.18 -39.25 -0.59
N GLY A 32 -6.95 -40.06 0.14
CA GLY A 32 -6.74 -40.33 1.56
C GLY A 32 -7.55 -39.44 2.50
N PHE A 33 -8.19 -38.38 2.02
CA PHE A 33 -9.11 -37.56 2.80
C PHE A 33 -10.56 -38.05 2.67
N SER A 34 -11.26 -38.15 3.80
CA SER A 34 -12.67 -38.50 3.88
C SER A 34 -13.35 -37.72 5.01
N ILE A 35 -14.63 -37.39 4.82
CA ILE A 35 -15.45 -36.65 5.78
C ILE A 35 -16.70 -37.47 6.10
N THR A 36 -17.08 -37.52 7.37
CA THR A 36 -18.30 -38.14 7.90
C THR A 36 -19.03 -37.14 8.78
N ASP A 37 -20.28 -37.39 9.15
CA ASP A 37 -21.09 -36.42 9.91
C ASP A 37 -20.40 -35.96 11.20
N GLY A 38 -19.87 -34.73 11.18
CA GLY A 38 -19.18 -34.07 12.29
C GLY A 38 -17.68 -34.36 12.43
N SER A 39 -17.09 -35.22 11.60
CA SER A 39 -15.67 -35.61 11.71
C SER A 39 -15.00 -35.84 10.36
N TRP A 40 -13.68 -35.80 10.33
CA TRP A 40 -12.89 -36.06 9.12
C TRP A 40 -11.66 -36.91 9.44
N VAL A 41 -11.21 -37.66 8.44
CA VAL A 41 -10.03 -38.51 8.50
C VAL A 41 -9.18 -38.30 7.26
N TYR A 42 -7.89 -38.09 7.45
CA TYR A 42 -6.89 -38.16 6.39
C TYR A 42 -5.94 -39.32 6.68
N GLU A 43 -5.83 -40.29 5.77
CA GLU A 43 -4.86 -41.38 5.87
C GLU A 43 -4.09 -41.54 4.56
N ARG A 44 -2.76 -41.52 4.64
CA ARG A 44 -1.86 -41.72 3.51
C ARG A 44 -0.72 -42.64 3.89
N ASN A 45 -0.42 -43.59 3.01
CA ASN A 45 0.74 -44.47 3.10
C ASN A 45 1.51 -44.35 1.78
N VAL A 46 2.78 -43.97 1.86
CA VAL A 46 3.62 -43.65 0.70
C VAL A 46 4.86 -44.53 0.76
N ASP A 47 5.06 -45.36 -0.27
CA ASP A 47 6.32 -46.06 -0.52
C ASP A 47 7.12 -45.30 -1.59
N ILE A 48 8.00 -44.43 -1.11
CA ILE A 48 8.83 -43.53 -1.93
C ILE A 48 9.72 -44.33 -2.89
N ALA A 49 10.15 -45.51 -2.48
CA ALA A 49 11.03 -46.34 -3.31
C ALA A 49 10.30 -46.85 -4.57
N LYS A 50 8.96 -46.92 -4.54
CA LYS A 50 8.13 -47.49 -5.62
C LYS A 50 7.29 -46.48 -6.36
N GLU A 51 6.58 -45.61 -5.65
CA GLU A 51 5.42 -44.87 -6.17
C GLU A 51 5.70 -43.37 -6.38
N GLY A 52 6.91 -42.91 -6.04
CA GLY A 52 7.25 -41.48 -6.05
C GLY A 52 6.71 -40.77 -4.80
N PHE A 53 6.57 -39.45 -4.88
CA PHE A 53 6.07 -38.64 -3.75
C PHE A 53 4.73 -37.99 -4.09
N PRO A 54 3.82 -37.88 -3.12
CA PRO A 54 2.66 -37.02 -3.26
C PRO A 54 3.12 -35.57 -3.44
N GLU A 55 2.50 -34.87 -4.38
CA GLU A 55 2.85 -33.47 -4.66
C GLU A 55 2.68 -32.58 -3.43
N GLU A 56 1.69 -32.87 -2.60
CA GLU A 56 1.37 -32.13 -1.38
C GLU A 56 2.48 -32.18 -0.32
N PHE A 57 3.48 -33.07 -0.45
CA PHE A 57 4.63 -33.08 0.46
C PHE A 57 5.69 -32.02 0.11
N LEU A 58 5.58 -31.35 -1.05
CA LEU A 58 6.51 -30.32 -1.56
C LEU A 58 8.00 -30.69 -1.42
N ILE A 59 8.33 -31.94 -1.75
CA ILE A 59 9.70 -32.44 -1.68
C ILE A 59 10.53 -31.99 -2.90
N SER A 60 11.79 -31.64 -2.66
CA SER A 60 12.71 -31.24 -3.72
C SER A 60 13.16 -32.44 -4.56
N ALA A 61 12.93 -32.40 -5.88
CA ALA A 61 13.41 -33.42 -6.81
C ALA A 61 14.92 -33.68 -6.71
N LYS A 62 15.73 -32.64 -6.43
CA LYS A 62 17.21 -32.75 -6.25
C LYS A 62 17.62 -33.59 -5.03
N ALA A 63 16.74 -33.69 -4.04
CA ALA A 63 16.94 -34.44 -2.80
C ALA A 63 16.41 -35.88 -2.92
N ILE A 64 15.66 -36.21 -3.98
CA ILE A 64 15.42 -37.60 -4.34
C ILE A 64 16.75 -38.18 -4.83
N LYS A 65 17.20 -39.25 -4.18
CA LYS A 65 18.43 -39.94 -4.56
C LYS A 65 18.11 -41.37 -4.95
N GLN A 66 18.85 -41.86 -5.92
CA GLN A 66 18.84 -43.25 -6.34
C GLN A 66 20.29 -43.68 -6.58
N HIS A 67 20.66 -44.84 -6.04
CA HIS A 67 21.97 -45.41 -6.31
C HIS A 67 22.08 -45.85 -7.79
N PRO A 68 23.20 -45.56 -8.48
CA PRO A 68 23.32 -45.83 -9.93
C PRO A 68 23.23 -47.32 -10.29
N LYS A 69 23.70 -48.21 -9.40
CA LYS A 69 23.71 -49.67 -9.63
C LYS A 69 22.62 -50.45 -8.90
N HIS A 70 21.93 -49.82 -7.95
CA HIS A 70 20.99 -50.52 -7.06
C HIS A 70 19.67 -49.78 -7.03
N ARG A 71 18.74 -50.15 -7.92
CA ARG A 71 17.46 -49.45 -8.10
C ARG A 71 16.60 -49.41 -6.82
N TYR A 72 16.77 -50.38 -5.92
CA TYR A 72 16.07 -50.44 -4.62
C TYR A 72 16.59 -49.42 -3.59
N MET A 73 17.82 -48.89 -3.78
CA MET A 73 18.37 -47.83 -2.93
C MET A 73 17.90 -46.46 -3.43
N ARG A 74 16.60 -46.24 -3.26
CA ARG A 74 15.91 -45.00 -3.64
C ARG A 74 15.15 -44.44 -2.45
N GLY A 75 15.08 -43.11 -2.39
CA GLY A 75 14.31 -42.39 -1.39
C GLY A 75 14.68 -40.92 -1.32
N TYR A 76 14.26 -40.25 -0.26
CA TYR A 76 14.49 -38.82 -0.07
C TYR A 76 15.55 -38.52 0.99
N ASN A 77 16.58 -37.81 0.57
CA ASN A 77 17.64 -37.26 1.41
C ASN A 77 17.26 -35.82 1.79
N GLY A 78 16.43 -35.68 2.82
CA GLY A 78 16.02 -34.37 3.34
C GLY A 78 15.19 -34.50 4.61
N ASN A 79 14.89 -33.37 5.22
CA ASN A 79 13.84 -33.31 6.25
C ASN A 79 12.50 -33.08 5.55
N ILE A 80 11.42 -33.66 6.08
CA ILE A 80 10.07 -33.51 5.52
C ILE A 80 9.24 -32.73 6.52
N VAL A 81 8.54 -31.69 6.05
CA VAL A 81 7.64 -30.88 6.87
C VAL A 81 6.29 -30.83 6.17
N LEU A 82 5.27 -31.34 6.83
CA LEU A 82 3.89 -31.32 6.38
C LEU A 82 3.15 -30.22 7.14
N ARG A 83 2.64 -29.22 6.40
CA ARG A 83 1.89 -28.09 6.96
C ARG A 83 0.41 -28.33 6.69
N ILE A 84 -0.32 -28.70 7.73
CA ILE A 84 -1.71 -29.11 7.64
C ILE A 84 -2.60 -27.91 7.95
N SER A 85 -3.58 -27.67 7.08
CA SER A 85 -4.76 -26.83 7.34
C SER A 85 -5.99 -27.70 7.15
N ALA A 86 -6.85 -27.76 8.16
CA ALA A 86 -8.02 -28.64 8.20
C ALA A 86 -9.32 -27.85 8.42
N PRO A 87 -10.49 -28.40 8.02
CA PRO A 87 -11.80 -27.74 8.16
C PRO A 87 -12.31 -27.59 9.61
N GLY A 88 -11.48 -27.89 10.60
CA GLY A 88 -11.80 -27.82 12.01
C GLY A 88 -10.67 -28.41 12.84
N ARG A 89 -10.94 -28.63 14.13
CA ARG A 89 -9.94 -29.11 15.09
C ARG A 89 -9.36 -30.46 14.65
N ILE A 90 -8.03 -30.60 14.75
CA ILE A 90 -7.35 -31.89 14.61
C ILE A 90 -7.33 -32.54 15.99
N THR A 91 -7.89 -33.74 16.13
CA THR A 91 -8.02 -34.43 17.42
C THR A 91 -6.92 -35.44 17.67
N ALA A 92 -6.43 -36.12 16.63
CA ALA A 92 -5.33 -37.07 16.77
C ALA A 92 -4.42 -37.11 15.55
N LEU A 93 -3.18 -37.51 15.81
CA LEU A 93 -2.14 -37.77 14.82
C LEU A 93 -1.54 -39.13 15.08
N GLU A 94 -1.51 -39.98 14.06
CA GLU A 94 -0.69 -41.19 14.00
C GLU A 94 0.30 -41.08 12.85
N PHE A 95 1.52 -41.54 13.09
CA PHE A 95 2.62 -41.40 12.15
C PHE A 95 3.47 -42.68 12.10
N GLY A 96 4.02 -42.97 10.93
CA GLY A 96 5.10 -43.94 10.74
C GLY A 96 6.07 -43.53 9.63
N ALA A 97 7.35 -43.83 9.78
CA ALA A 97 8.30 -43.75 8.67
C ALA A 97 9.42 -44.79 8.74
N GLU A 98 9.95 -45.12 7.57
CA GLU A 98 11.15 -45.93 7.41
C GLU A 98 12.24 -45.06 6.76
N ILE A 99 13.41 -44.97 7.40
CA ILE A 99 14.60 -44.33 6.86
C ILE A 99 15.75 -45.33 6.84
N THR A 100 16.50 -45.37 5.74
CA THR A 100 17.62 -46.30 5.59
C THR A 100 18.91 -45.54 5.33
N ASN A 101 19.97 -45.92 6.03
CA ASN A 101 21.31 -45.40 5.81
C ASN A 101 22.08 -46.39 4.92
N TYR A 102 22.22 -46.03 3.65
CA TYR A 102 23.09 -46.71 2.69
C TYR A 102 24.44 -46.00 2.53
N ALA A 103 24.65 -44.86 3.19
CA ALA A 103 25.81 -44.01 2.97
C ALA A 103 27.05 -44.53 3.70
N ASP A 104 26.89 -44.98 4.96
CA ASP A 104 27.97 -45.45 5.82
C ASP A 104 27.40 -46.15 7.08
N SER A 105 28.27 -46.53 8.03
CA SER A 105 27.90 -47.12 9.33
C SER A 105 27.79 -46.10 10.48
N ARG A 106 27.90 -44.79 10.20
CA ARG A 106 27.92 -43.74 11.23
C ARG A 106 26.55 -43.67 11.92
N LYS A 107 26.56 -43.67 13.26
CA LYS A 107 25.35 -43.51 14.07
C LYS A 107 24.74 -42.12 13.87
N ARG A 108 23.44 -42.08 13.61
CA ARG A 108 22.61 -40.89 13.44
C ARG A 108 21.28 -41.10 14.14
N SER A 109 20.56 -40.00 14.36
CA SER A 109 19.21 -40.05 14.93
C SER A 109 18.19 -39.52 13.93
N VAL A 110 17.02 -40.15 13.89
CA VAL A 110 15.84 -39.68 13.16
C VAL A 110 14.72 -39.42 14.14
N SER A 111 13.97 -38.34 13.96
CA SER A 111 12.82 -38.02 14.80
C SER A 111 11.60 -37.61 13.99
N ALA A 112 10.43 -37.86 14.56
CA ALA A 112 9.18 -37.22 14.17
C ALA A 112 8.69 -36.32 15.31
N SER A 113 8.18 -35.16 14.95
CA SER A 113 7.59 -34.22 15.90
C SER A 113 6.40 -33.50 15.28
N TYR A 114 5.54 -32.94 16.12
CA TYR A 114 4.45 -32.07 15.69
C TYR A 114 4.51 -30.72 16.39
N SER A 115 3.90 -29.70 15.79
CA SER A 115 3.73 -28.37 16.40
C SER A 115 2.40 -27.77 15.97
N LEU A 116 1.75 -27.02 16.87
CA LEU A 116 0.51 -26.30 16.57
C LEU A 116 0.75 -24.84 16.16
N ASN A 117 1.93 -24.29 16.49
CA ASN A 117 2.33 -22.93 16.14
C ASN A 117 3.53 -22.88 15.17
N GLY A 118 4.08 -24.05 14.81
CA GLY A 118 5.22 -24.24 13.91
C GLY A 118 6.58 -23.90 14.51
N ILE A 119 6.64 -23.60 15.82
CA ILE A 119 7.84 -23.20 16.55
C ILE A 119 8.13 -24.24 17.64
N ASP A 120 7.15 -24.50 18.50
CA ASP A 120 7.30 -25.39 19.64
C ASP A 120 6.93 -26.81 19.19
N TYR A 121 7.95 -27.64 18.99
CA TYR A 121 7.77 -29.02 18.51
C TYR A 121 7.78 -30.02 19.66
N VAL A 122 6.72 -30.83 19.73
CA VAL A 122 6.61 -31.98 20.62
C VAL A 122 7.07 -33.22 19.88
N THR A 123 8.02 -33.96 20.46
CA THR A 123 8.56 -35.18 19.84
C THR A 123 7.56 -36.32 19.94
N LEU A 124 7.20 -36.93 18.81
CA LEU A 124 6.36 -38.12 18.71
C LEU A 124 7.17 -39.41 18.86
N GLY A 125 8.42 -39.39 18.38
CA GLY A 125 9.34 -40.50 18.47
C GLY A 125 10.71 -40.10 17.95
N SER A 126 11.75 -40.75 18.47
CA SER A 126 13.13 -40.64 17.98
C SER A 126 13.79 -42.02 17.96
N LYS A 127 14.71 -42.25 17.02
CA LYS A 127 15.43 -43.52 16.92
C LYS A 127 16.84 -43.32 16.38
N ASP A 128 17.80 -43.94 17.07
CA ASP A 128 19.19 -43.96 16.64
C ASP A 128 19.46 -45.19 15.75
N PHE A 129 20.29 -45.00 14.73
CA PHE A 129 20.69 -46.04 13.80
C PHE A 129 22.04 -45.75 13.16
N GLY A 130 22.83 -46.80 12.91
CA GLY A 130 24.08 -46.74 12.14
C GLY A 130 23.80 -47.12 10.70
N GLY A 131 24.21 -48.33 10.31
CA GLY A 131 23.80 -48.94 9.05
C GLY A 131 22.40 -49.55 9.09
N GLY A 132 21.77 -49.67 7.94
CA GLY A 132 20.45 -50.32 7.79
C GLY A 132 19.27 -49.38 8.02
N THR A 133 18.10 -49.96 8.30
CA THR A 133 16.81 -49.26 8.34
C THR A 133 16.34 -48.96 9.76
N ALA A 134 16.03 -47.71 10.04
CA ALA A 134 15.27 -47.31 11.22
C ALA A 134 13.78 -47.16 10.88
N LYS A 135 12.93 -47.78 11.70
CA LYS A 135 11.47 -47.59 11.69
C LYS A 135 11.07 -46.72 12.86
N LEU A 136 10.32 -45.67 12.55
CA LEU A 136 9.76 -44.72 13.51
C LEU A 136 8.24 -44.82 13.47
N SER A 137 7.59 -44.74 14.62
CA SER A 137 6.14 -44.64 14.74
C SER A 137 5.79 -43.80 15.96
N GLY A 138 4.66 -43.10 15.91
CA GLY A 138 4.19 -42.31 17.04
C GLY A 138 2.70 -42.01 16.93
N LYS A 139 2.07 -41.75 18.07
CA LYS A 139 0.67 -41.35 18.18
C LYS A 139 0.55 -40.23 19.20
N ALA A 140 -0.30 -39.24 18.94
CA ALA A 140 -0.63 -38.18 19.88
C ALA A 140 -2.11 -37.83 19.79
N GLU A 141 -2.72 -37.63 20.96
CA GLU A 141 -3.95 -36.86 21.09
C GLU A 141 -3.59 -35.38 21.20
N LEU A 142 -4.32 -34.54 20.47
CA LEU A 142 -3.94 -33.14 20.30
C LEU A 142 -4.79 -32.23 21.20
N PRO A 143 -4.17 -31.23 21.86
CA PRO A 143 -4.92 -30.22 22.59
C PRO A 143 -5.76 -29.39 21.62
N GLU A 144 -6.61 -28.52 22.17
CA GLU A 144 -7.45 -27.63 21.35
C GLU A 144 -6.61 -26.83 20.36
N ASN A 145 -7.08 -26.75 19.11
CA ASN A 145 -6.37 -26.12 18.02
C ASN A 145 -7.34 -25.63 16.95
N SER A 146 -6.86 -24.72 16.12
CA SER A 146 -7.60 -24.06 15.05
C SER A 146 -7.68 -24.86 13.75
N GLY A 147 -7.28 -26.14 13.75
CA GLY A 147 -7.15 -26.92 12.52
C GLY A 147 -5.82 -26.72 11.78
N ARG A 148 -4.84 -26.05 12.41
CA ARG A 148 -3.49 -25.87 11.88
C ARG A 148 -2.49 -26.73 12.65
N MET A 149 -1.65 -27.48 11.92
CA MET A 149 -0.57 -28.28 12.51
C MET A 149 0.61 -28.44 11.57
N PHE A 150 1.79 -28.64 12.14
CA PHE A 150 3.03 -28.97 11.45
C PHE A 150 3.47 -30.35 11.90
N VAL A 151 3.80 -31.23 10.96
CA VAL A 151 4.44 -32.52 11.25
C VAL A 151 5.81 -32.53 10.59
N LYS A 152 6.85 -32.80 11.37
CA LYS A 152 8.25 -32.73 10.92
C LYS A 152 8.93 -34.07 11.09
N LEU A 153 9.52 -34.55 10.01
CA LEU A 153 10.44 -35.69 9.98
C LEU A 153 11.84 -35.17 9.78
N ALA A 154 12.67 -35.34 10.81
CA ALA A 154 13.98 -34.74 10.87
C ALA A 154 15.06 -35.80 10.97
N ARG A 155 16.15 -35.56 10.24
CA ARG A 155 17.42 -36.25 10.42
C ARG A 155 18.28 -35.36 11.30
N ASN A 156 18.66 -35.87 12.46
CA ASN A 156 19.45 -35.13 13.43
C ASN A 156 20.93 -35.40 13.10
N LEU A 157 21.48 -34.49 12.29
CA LEU A 157 22.83 -34.60 11.75
C LEU A 157 23.76 -33.60 12.42
N GLU A 158 25.00 -34.02 12.65
CA GLU A 158 26.05 -33.09 13.04
C GLU A 158 26.34 -32.05 11.94
N LYS A 159 26.93 -30.92 12.33
CA LYS A 159 27.24 -29.80 11.41
C LYS A 159 28.09 -30.25 10.22
N ASN A 160 29.05 -31.15 10.46
CA ASN A 160 30.05 -31.58 9.47
C ASN A 160 29.73 -32.94 8.81
N ASP A 161 28.55 -33.51 9.04
CA ASP A 161 28.18 -34.81 8.47
C ASP A 161 27.79 -34.69 6.98
N ARG A 162 28.82 -34.73 6.12
CA ARG A 162 28.64 -34.64 4.65
C ARG A 162 27.87 -35.83 4.10
N ASN A 163 28.11 -37.05 4.58
CA ASN A 163 27.43 -38.26 4.10
C ASN A 163 25.95 -38.24 4.45
N GLY A 164 25.57 -37.80 5.65
CA GLY A 164 24.16 -37.63 6.02
C GLY A 164 23.45 -36.56 5.17
N ARG A 165 24.15 -35.47 4.84
CA ARG A 165 23.59 -34.34 4.07
C ARG A 165 23.48 -34.61 2.57
N TYR A 166 24.45 -35.31 1.99
CA TYR A 166 24.58 -35.43 0.52
C TYR A 166 24.57 -36.87 0.01
N GLY A 167 24.78 -37.86 0.88
CA GLY A 167 24.84 -39.29 0.54
C GLY A 167 23.47 -39.96 0.46
N LEU A 168 23.43 -41.28 0.69
CA LEU A 168 22.22 -42.10 0.61
C LEU A 168 21.60 -42.40 1.98
N LEU A 169 21.24 -41.33 2.70
CA LEU A 169 20.43 -41.40 3.93
C LEU A 169 18.98 -41.05 3.61
N LEU A 170 18.16 -42.08 3.35
CA LEU A 170 16.94 -41.96 2.56
C LEU A 170 15.69 -42.34 3.32
N PHE A 171 14.72 -41.42 3.43
CA PHE A 171 13.34 -41.79 3.76
C PHE A 171 12.77 -42.63 2.63
N GLN A 172 12.25 -43.81 2.96
CA GLN A 172 11.71 -44.80 2.02
C GLN A 172 10.20 -45.00 2.15
N LYS A 173 9.66 -44.97 3.37
CA LYS A 173 8.21 -45.07 3.59
C LYS A 173 7.73 -44.04 4.58
N ILE A 174 6.52 -43.54 4.36
CA ILE A 174 5.84 -42.58 5.23
C ILE A 174 4.37 -42.96 5.32
N ARG A 175 3.87 -43.11 6.55
CA ARG A 175 2.46 -43.25 6.87
C ARG A 175 2.05 -42.11 7.77
N ILE A 176 0.94 -41.47 7.44
CA ILE A 176 0.33 -40.45 8.28
C ILE A 176 -1.18 -40.69 8.34
N LYS A 177 -1.74 -40.60 9.53
CA LYS A 177 -3.17 -40.62 9.76
C LYS A 177 -3.53 -39.48 10.70
N LEU A 178 -4.49 -38.67 10.28
CA LEU A 178 -5.02 -37.54 11.02
C LEU A 178 -6.51 -37.75 11.18
N THR A 179 -7.03 -37.44 12.35
CA THR A 179 -8.47 -37.38 12.60
C THR A 179 -8.81 -36.01 13.18
N GLY A 180 -10.01 -35.53 12.90
CA GLY A 180 -10.48 -34.29 13.47
C GLY A 180 -11.99 -34.13 13.40
N GLU A 181 -12.45 -33.00 13.92
CA GLU A 181 -13.85 -32.60 13.95
C GLU A 181 -14.08 -31.50 12.92
N VAL A 182 -15.27 -31.49 12.33
CA VAL A 182 -15.69 -30.40 11.45
C VAL A 182 -16.16 -29.24 12.32
N ARG A 183 -15.76 -28.01 11.97
CA ARG A 183 -16.22 -26.82 12.69
C ARG A 183 -17.75 -26.73 12.57
N LYS A 184 -18.48 -26.86 13.69
CA LYS A 184 -19.92 -26.56 13.71
C LYS A 184 -20.08 -25.09 13.39
N GLU A 185 -20.95 -24.77 12.42
CA GLU A 185 -21.26 -23.39 12.06
C GLU A 185 -21.82 -22.64 13.28
N GLU A 186 -20.95 -21.97 14.04
CA GLU A 186 -21.37 -20.71 14.65
C GLU A 186 -21.67 -19.79 13.48
N LYS A 187 -22.90 -19.25 13.43
CA LYS A 187 -23.34 -18.24 12.45
C LYS A 187 -22.14 -17.37 12.14
N ALA A 188 -21.60 -17.48 10.92
CA ALA A 188 -20.41 -16.77 10.50
C ALA A 188 -20.62 -15.29 10.82
N SER A 189 -20.10 -14.84 11.95
CA SER A 189 -20.12 -13.44 12.31
C SER A 189 -19.14 -12.81 11.34
N GLU A 190 -19.72 -12.18 10.31
CA GLU A 190 -19.11 -11.20 9.43
C GLU A 190 -17.68 -10.83 9.80
N ARG A 191 -16.70 -11.47 9.14
CA ARG A 191 -15.37 -10.96 8.74
C ARG A 191 -14.47 -12.13 8.36
N GLU A 192 -14.74 -12.78 7.23
CA GLU A 192 -13.60 -13.05 6.36
C GLU A 192 -13.08 -11.67 5.92
N GLN A 193 -12.12 -11.13 6.68
CA GLN A 193 -11.37 -9.98 6.21
C GLN A 193 -10.67 -10.42 4.94
N SER A 194 -11.18 -9.97 3.79
CA SER A 194 -10.48 -10.12 2.53
C SER A 194 -9.02 -9.70 2.73
N THR A 195 -8.12 -10.64 2.45
CA THR A 195 -6.66 -10.49 2.51
C THR A 195 -6.09 -9.83 1.26
N LEU A 196 -6.96 -9.42 0.33
CA LEU A 196 -6.56 -8.64 -0.84
C LEU A 196 -6.06 -7.26 -0.41
N LEU A 197 -4.97 -6.81 -1.00
CA LEU A 197 -4.35 -5.55 -0.59
C LEU A 197 -5.22 -4.33 -0.88
N LYS A 198 -6.16 -4.44 -1.82
CA LYS A 198 -7.14 -3.39 -2.12
C LYS A 198 -8.27 -3.27 -1.09
N THR A 199 -8.43 -4.22 -0.16
CA THR A 199 -9.51 -4.17 0.84
C THR A 199 -9.04 -3.72 2.22
N VAL A 200 -7.75 -3.40 2.37
CA VAL A 200 -7.15 -2.94 3.62
C VAL A 200 -6.55 -1.54 3.49
N PHE A 201 -6.55 -0.78 4.58
CA PHE A 201 -5.80 0.48 4.68
C PHE A 201 -4.64 0.28 5.67
N PRO A 202 -3.41 0.00 5.20
CA PRO A 202 -2.29 -0.11 6.10
C PRO A 202 -1.91 1.26 6.66
N THR A 203 -1.78 1.32 7.99
CA THR A 203 -1.06 2.35 8.75
C THR A 203 0.22 1.68 9.25
N GLY A 204 1.25 1.70 8.42
CA GLY A 204 2.39 0.80 8.58
C GLY A 204 3.73 1.47 8.76
N VAL A 205 4.74 0.62 8.95
CA VAL A 205 6.15 1.04 9.09
C VAL A 205 7.04 0.15 8.24
N PHE A 206 8.10 0.74 7.68
CA PHE A 206 9.18 -0.02 7.06
C PHE A 206 10.19 -0.42 8.15
N TRP A 207 10.31 -1.72 8.40
CA TRP A 207 11.15 -2.28 9.44
C TRP A 207 12.34 -3.04 8.84
N ALA A 208 13.47 -2.35 8.73
CA ALA A 208 14.76 -2.93 8.38
C ALA A 208 15.26 -3.82 9.54
N TRP A 209 15.11 -5.14 9.39
CA TRP A 209 15.32 -6.08 10.50
C TRP A 209 16.75 -6.07 11.03
N GLU A 210 17.73 -5.82 10.17
CA GLU A 210 19.16 -5.75 10.51
C GLU A 210 19.50 -4.67 11.53
N LEU A 211 18.64 -3.65 11.69
CA LEU A 211 18.81 -2.59 12.68
C LEU A 211 18.29 -2.98 14.07
N THR A 212 17.44 -4.01 14.16
CA THR A 212 16.76 -4.42 15.39
C THR A 212 17.74 -4.88 16.46
N GLY A 213 18.73 -5.69 16.10
CA GLY A 213 19.71 -6.24 17.06
C GLY A 213 20.52 -5.17 17.76
N SER A 214 21.12 -4.25 17.00
CA SER A 214 21.91 -3.15 17.59
C SER A 214 21.08 -2.19 18.45
N ASN A 215 19.80 -1.98 18.11
CA ASN A 215 18.88 -1.19 18.92
C ASN A 215 18.46 -1.93 20.20
N ALA A 216 18.24 -3.25 20.14
CA ALA A 216 17.94 -4.07 21.31
C ALA A 216 19.13 -4.11 22.28
N GLU A 217 20.36 -4.24 21.77
CA GLU A 217 21.59 -4.15 22.58
C GLU A 217 21.69 -2.80 23.29
N LEU A 218 21.43 -1.69 22.58
CA LEU A 218 21.44 -0.35 23.18
C LEU A 218 20.35 -0.20 24.26
N ALA A 219 19.18 -0.81 24.05
CA ALA A 219 18.08 -0.87 25.02
C ALA A 219 18.35 -1.85 26.18
N LYS A 220 19.42 -2.65 26.11
CA LYS A 220 19.73 -3.75 27.04
C LYS A 220 18.62 -4.79 27.13
N MET A 221 18.02 -5.13 26.00
CA MET A 221 16.94 -6.10 25.88
C MET A 221 17.33 -7.27 24.97
N GLU A 222 16.74 -8.44 25.24
CA GLU A 222 16.76 -9.54 24.29
C GLU A 222 15.95 -9.15 23.03
N ILE A 223 16.41 -9.58 21.84
CA ILE A 223 15.90 -9.08 20.56
C ILE A 223 14.39 -9.33 20.35
N TRP A 224 13.85 -10.45 20.83
CA TRP A 224 12.41 -10.75 20.73
C TRP A 224 11.58 -10.00 21.76
N ALA A 225 12.07 -9.83 22.99
CA ALA A 225 11.43 -8.96 23.98
C ALA A 225 11.37 -7.51 23.46
N PHE A 226 12.44 -7.04 22.83
CA PHE A 226 12.49 -5.72 22.20
C PHE A 226 11.51 -5.60 21.01
N ALA A 227 11.47 -6.61 20.14
CA ALA A 227 10.52 -6.64 19.02
C ALA A 227 9.06 -6.64 19.51
N GLU A 228 8.76 -7.34 20.60
CA GLU A 228 7.43 -7.35 21.24
C GLU A 228 7.04 -5.98 21.82
N GLU A 229 7.95 -5.31 22.53
CA GLU A 229 7.73 -3.95 23.04
C GLU A 229 7.47 -2.95 21.90
N ASN A 230 8.23 -3.05 20.81
CA ASN A 230 8.04 -2.23 19.63
C ASN A 230 6.71 -2.52 18.92
N MET A 231 6.29 -3.78 18.84
CA MET A 231 4.98 -4.17 18.27
C MET A 231 3.83 -3.58 19.10
N LYS A 232 3.93 -3.63 20.42
CA LYS A 232 2.98 -2.97 21.34
C LYS A 232 2.94 -1.46 21.11
N THR A 233 4.12 -0.84 21.01
CA THR A 233 4.27 0.60 20.76
C THR A 233 3.62 1.04 19.45
N LEU A 234 3.78 0.26 18.38
CA LEU A 234 3.11 0.49 17.10
C LEU A 234 1.58 0.46 17.24
N ARG A 235 1.05 -0.61 17.82
CA ARG A 235 -0.40 -0.78 18.06
C ARG A 235 -0.97 0.39 18.87
N ASP A 236 -0.31 0.75 19.96
CA ASP A 236 -0.76 1.81 20.89
C ASP A 236 -0.77 3.20 20.22
N ASN A 237 -0.05 3.36 19.11
CA ASN A 237 0.01 4.58 18.31
C ASN A 237 -0.80 4.50 17.00
N GLY A 238 -1.65 3.48 16.83
CA GLY A 238 -2.58 3.38 15.70
C GLY A 238 -1.98 2.79 14.42
N TYR A 239 -0.78 2.21 14.49
CA TYR A 239 -0.19 1.44 13.41
C TYR A 239 -0.73 0.01 13.42
N ASN A 240 -0.91 -0.59 12.24
CA ASN A 240 -1.47 -1.94 12.09
C ASN A 240 -0.62 -2.87 11.21
N THR A 241 0.43 -2.38 10.54
CA THR A 241 1.14 -3.15 9.51
C THR A 241 2.65 -2.99 9.63
N CYS A 242 3.39 -4.09 9.58
CA CYS A 242 4.85 -4.10 9.52
C CYS A 242 5.31 -4.60 8.16
N TRP A 243 6.08 -3.78 7.44
CA TRP A 243 6.79 -4.18 6.23
C TRP A 243 8.21 -4.56 6.61
N PHE A 244 8.53 -5.86 6.65
CA PHE A 244 9.87 -6.30 7.01
C PHE A 244 10.77 -6.44 5.78
N VAL A 245 11.97 -5.87 5.87
CA VAL A 245 13.04 -6.03 4.88
C VAL A 245 14.29 -6.61 5.56
N ASN A 246 15.09 -7.37 4.80
CA ASN A 246 16.25 -8.12 5.28
C ASN A 246 15.92 -9.07 6.44
N PHE A 247 14.66 -9.50 6.52
CA PHE A 247 14.21 -10.41 7.56
C PHE A 247 14.67 -11.84 7.22
N PRO A 248 15.12 -12.64 8.20
CA PRO A 248 15.57 -14.00 7.96
C PRO A 248 14.48 -14.84 7.29
N MET A 249 14.79 -15.41 6.12
CA MET A 249 13.90 -16.32 5.36
C MET A 249 13.87 -17.73 5.96
N LYS A 250 13.87 -17.82 7.30
CA LYS A 250 13.74 -19.07 8.05
C LYS A 250 12.31 -19.17 8.57
N GLU A 251 11.67 -20.31 8.32
CA GLU A 251 10.27 -20.56 8.71
C GLU A 251 9.98 -20.28 10.18
N GLU A 252 10.76 -20.84 11.09
CA GLU A 252 10.60 -20.63 12.53
C GLU A 252 10.64 -19.13 12.90
N THR A 253 11.55 -18.38 12.30
CA THR A 253 11.72 -16.94 12.56
C THR A 253 10.54 -16.12 12.02
N GLN A 254 10.06 -16.44 10.81
CA GLN A 254 8.90 -15.79 10.22
C GLN A 254 7.61 -16.13 10.97
N LEU A 255 7.42 -17.40 11.36
CA LEU A 255 6.27 -17.82 12.16
C LEU A 255 6.30 -17.19 13.56
N LYS A 256 7.47 -17.05 14.19
CA LYS A 256 7.60 -16.35 15.48
C LYS A 256 7.14 -14.89 15.38
N MET A 257 7.54 -14.21 14.31
CA MET A 257 7.10 -12.84 14.06
C MET A 257 5.60 -12.75 13.73
N LEU A 258 5.06 -13.69 12.94
CA LEU A 258 3.63 -13.71 12.63
C LEU A 258 2.76 -14.00 13.85
N ASN A 259 3.17 -14.93 14.72
CA ASN A 259 2.50 -15.20 15.98
C ASN A 259 2.53 -13.98 16.90
N LEU A 260 3.67 -13.28 16.96
CA LEU A 260 3.79 -12.02 17.69
C LEU A 260 2.87 -10.95 17.10
N ALA A 261 2.83 -10.80 15.77
CA ALA A 261 1.93 -9.85 15.12
C ALA A 261 0.45 -10.16 15.41
N ALA A 262 0.05 -11.43 15.34
CA ALA A 262 -1.31 -11.88 15.67
C ALA A 262 -1.71 -11.51 17.11
N LYS A 263 -0.80 -11.75 18.08
CA LYS A 263 -0.99 -11.38 19.49
C LYS A 263 -1.35 -9.90 19.68
N TYR A 264 -0.84 -9.02 18.83
CA TYR A 264 -1.09 -7.57 18.90
C TYR A 264 -2.07 -7.05 17.86
N GLY A 265 -2.74 -7.92 17.09
CA GLY A 265 -3.68 -7.54 16.03
C GLY A 265 -3.01 -6.82 14.86
N MET A 266 -1.72 -7.08 14.63
CA MET A 266 -0.91 -6.49 13.58
C MET A 266 -0.88 -7.40 12.34
N LYS A 267 -0.63 -6.78 11.19
CA LYS A 267 -0.45 -7.43 9.90
C LYS A 267 0.99 -7.30 9.42
N VAL A 268 1.45 -8.25 8.62
CA VAL A 268 2.85 -8.35 8.22
C VAL A 268 2.99 -8.56 6.71
N LEU A 269 3.96 -7.88 6.12
CA LEU A 269 4.46 -8.11 4.77
C LEU A 269 5.88 -8.68 4.84
N PHE A 270 6.17 -9.74 4.09
CA PHE A 270 7.50 -10.34 3.98
C PHE A 270 7.95 -10.48 2.53
N ASN A 271 9.26 -10.42 2.31
CA ASN A 271 9.86 -10.85 1.05
C ASN A 271 9.49 -12.30 0.71
N THR A 272 9.32 -12.55 -0.59
CA THR A 272 9.17 -13.91 -1.14
C THR A 272 10.53 -14.56 -1.37
N ASP A 273 10.54 -15.89 -1.53
CA ASP A 273 11.75 -16.61 -1.98
C ASP A 273 12.18 -16.19 -3.41
N LEU A 274 11.26 -15.61 -4.20
CA LEU A 274 11.52 -15.08 -5.55
C LEU A 274 12.47 -13.88 -5.57
N VAL A 275 12.67 -13.20 -4.43
CA VAL A 275 13.59 -12.06 -4.35
C VAL A 275 15.02 -12.44 -4.77
N SER A 276 15.42 -13.69 -4.52
CA SER A 276 16.72 -14.25 -4.92
C SER A 276 16.93 -14.22 -6.43
N CYS A 277 15.88 -14.39 -7.24
CA CYS A 277 15.98 -14.37 -8.69
C CYS A 277 16.44 -13.01 -9.24
N PHE A 278 16.19 -11.91 -8.51
CA PHE A 278 16.69 -10.59 -8.88
C PHE A 278 18.18 -10.40 -8.58
N TYR A 279 18.73 -11.12 -7.61
CA TYR A 279 20.13 -10.99 -7.19
C TYR A 279 21.04 -12.03 -7.83
N ASP A 280 20.56 -13.27 -7.93
CA ASP A 280 21.33 -14.43 -8.38
C ASP A 280 21.01 -14.82 -9.84
N GLY A 281 20.02 -14.17 -10.45
CA GLY A 281 19.49 -14.49 -11.77
C GLY A 281 18.54 -15.69 -11.79
N ILE A 282 17.97 -15.96 -12.97
CA ILE A 282 17.05 -17.08 -13.21
C ILE A 282 17.80 -18.18 -13.98
N SER A 283 17.90 -19.36 -13.38
CA SER A 283 18.52 -20.53 -14.03
C SER A 283 17.52 -21.50 -14.67
N ASN A 284 16.28 -21.56 -14.18
CA ASN A 284 15.19 -22.40 -14.71
C ASN A 284 13.84 -21.78 -14.27
N LEU A 285 12.85 -21.77 -15.16
CA LEU A 285 11.49 -21.29 -14.88
C LEU A 285 10.78 -22.15 -13.83
N GLU A 286 10.98 -23.46 -13.80
CA GLU A 286 10.37 -24.33 -12.77
C GLU A 286 10.83 -23.96 -11.35
N ASN A 287 12.04 -23.41 -11.20
CA ASN A 287 12.53 -22.95 -9.89
C ASN A 287 11.73 -21.73 -9.39
N ILE A 288 11.12 -20.95 -10.29
CA ILE A 288 10.28 -19.80 -9.95
C ILE A 288 8.96 -20.29 -9.36
N ASP A 289 8.27 -21.21 -10.03
CA ASP A 289 7.03 -21.79 -9.53
C ASP A 289 7.26 -22.45 -8.16
N LEU A 290 8.34 -23.24 -8.02
CA LEU A 290 8.71 -23.86 -6.75
C LEU A 290 9.04 -22.85 -5.64
N ALA A 291 9.65 -21.70 -5.96
CA ALA A 291 9.93 -20.65 -4.98
C ALA A 291 8.64 -19.95 -4.52
N ALA A 292 7.68 -19.73 -5.43
CA ALA A 292 6.37 -19.21 -5.08
C ALA A 292 5.59 -20.19 -4.18
N GLU A 293 5.52 -21.47 -4.57
CA GLU A 293 4.87 -22.53 -3.79
C GLU A 293 5.48 -22.68 -2.38
N ARG A 294 6.81 -22.62 -2.25
CA ARG A 294 7.49 -22.68 -0.95
C ARG A 294 7.17 -21.49 -0.05
N THR A 295 7.10 -20.30 -0.64
CA THR A 295 6.72 -19.09 0.10
C THR A 295 5.27 -19.21 0.60
N ALA A 296 4.34 -19.57 -0.30
CA ALA A 296 2.93 -19.74 0.01
C ALA A 296 2.70 -20.83 1.06
N ALA A 297 3.31 -22.01 0.90
CA ALA A 297 3.17 -23.11 1.85
C ALA A 297 3.61 -22.71 3.27
N ARG A 298 4.66 -21.89 3.38
CA ARG A 298 5.22 -21.44 4.66
C ARG A 298 4.34 -20.41 5.38
N LEU A 299 3.70 -19.50 4.64
CA LEU A 299 3.13 -18.27 5.22
C LEU A 299 1.62 -18.11 5.01
N SER A 300 1.07 -18.57 3.88
CA SER A 300 -0.29 -18.23 3.39
C SER A 300 -1.43 -18.56 4.37
N SER A 301 -1.24 -19.56 5.23
CA SER A 301 -2.28 -19.97 6.18
C SER A 301 -2.33 -19.10 7.44
N HIS A 302 -1.42 -18.14 7.61
CA HIS A 302 -1.30 -17.35 8.82
C HIS A 302 -2.14 -16.07 8.74
N GLU A 303 -3.05 -15.84 9.69
CA GLU A 303 -3.98 -14.69 9.71
C GLU A 303 -3.29 -13.31 9.75
N ALA A 304 -2.14 -13.21 10.41
CA ALA A 304 -1.33 -11.99 10.47
C ALA A 304 -0.59 -11.66 9.17
N LEU A 305 -0.53 -12.57 8.19
CA LEU A 305 0.05 -12.25 6.89
C LEU A 305 -0.91 -11.31 6.14
N LEU A 306 -0.39 -10.18 5.65
CA LEU A 306 -1.14 -9.26 4.80
C LEU A 306 -0.96 -9.58 3.32
N GLY A 307 0.25 -9.98 2.95
CA GLY A 307 0.67 -10.16 1.57
C GLY A 307 2.18 -10.27 1.46
N TYR A 308 2.66 -10.24 0.22
CA TYR A 308 4.05 -10.52 -0.10
C TYR A 308 4.77 -9.31 -0.68
N ILE A 309 6.06 -9.19 -0.40
CA ILE A 309 6.95 -8.20 -0.99
C ILE A 309 7.75 -8.91 -2.08
N LEU A 310 7.60 -8.48 -3.33
CA LEU A 310 8.39 -9.07 -4.42
C LEU A 310 9.83 -8.57 -4.39
N LYS A 311 9.99 -7.25 -4.29
CA LYS A 311 11.29 -6.58 -4.28
C LYS A 311 11.17 -5.18 -3.65
N ASP A 312 12.25 -4.77 -2.99
CA ASP A 312 12.47 -3.40 -2.52
C ASP A 312 13.09 -2.58 -3.67
N GLU A 313 12.47 -1.45 -4.00
CA GLU A 313 12.87 -0.54 -5.08
C GLU A 313 13.23 -1.23 -6.42
N PRO A 314 12.32 -2.01 -7.04
CA PRO A 314 12.58 -2.62 -8.35
C PRO A 314 12.70 -1.52 -9.42
N LEU A 315 13.63 -1.70 -10.37
CA LEU A 315 13.87 -0.74 -11.45
C LEU A 315 12.86 -0.91 -12.58
N MET A 316 12.88 0.00 -13.56
CA MET A 316 11.98 -0.10 -14.73
C MET A 316 12.13 -1.39 -15.52
N PHE A 317 13.36 -1.92 -15.66
CA PHE A 317 13.57 -3.19 -16.35
C PHE A 317 13.06 -4.41 -15.57
N ASP A 318 12.74 -4.25 -14.27
CA ASP A 318 12.16 -5.30 -13.43
C ASP A 318 10.63 -5.36 -13.53
N LEU A 319 9.97 -4.43 -14.25
CA LEU A 319 8.50 -4.28 -14.23
C LEU A 319 7.77 -5.54 -14.70
N GLU A 320 8.18 -6.10 -15.84
CA GLU A 320 7.61 -7.34 -16.38
C GLU A 320 7.92 -8.53 -15.47
N THR A 321 9.13 -8.60 -14.92
CA THR A 321 9.52 -9.63 -13.95
C THR A 321 8.66 -9.57 -12.69
N CYS A 322 8.39 -8.38 -12.16
CA CYS A 322 7.49 -8.20 -11.02
C CYS A 322 6.06 -8.63 -11.36
N SER A 323 5.57 -8.30 -12.56
CA SER A 323 4.25 -8.71 -13.01
C SER A 323 4.13 -10.23 -13.17
N TYR A 324 5.16 -10.88 -13.72
CA TYR A 324 5.24 -12.32 -13.82
C TYR A 324 5.29 -12.99 -12.43
N PHE A 325 6.15 -12.50 -11.52
CA PHE A 325 6.24 -13.01 -10.16
C PHE A 325 4.96 -12.81 -9.34
N TYR A 326 4.23 -11.71 -9.57
CA TYR A 326 2.90 -11.53 -9.00
C TYR A 326 1.95 -12.64 -9.43
N GLU A 327 1.89 -12.97 -10.73
CA GLU A 327 1.04 -14.07 -11.22
C GLU A 327 1.44 -15.42 -10.63
N ARG A 328 2.75 -15.70 -10.52
CA ARG A 328 3.25 -16.93 -9.88
C ARG A 328 2.83 -17.03 -8.41
N MET A 329 2.97 -15.94 -7.65
CA MET A 329 2.49 -15.88 -6.27
C MET A 329 0.98 -16.00 -6.19
N LYS A 330 0.22 -15.43 -7.14
CA LYS A 330 -1.25 -15.51 -7.14
C LYS A 330 -1.76 -16.91 -7.45
N LEU A 331 -1.05 -17.66 -8.29
CA LEU A 331 -1.31 -19.08 -8.51
C LEU A 331 -1.03 -19.91 -7.26
N ALA A 332 0.09 -19.65 -6.58
CA ALA A 332 0.47 -20.38 -5.37
C ALA A 332 -0.38 -20.00 -4.13
N ASP A 333 -0.82 -18.75 -4.04
CA ASP A 333 -1.66 -18.22 -2.97
C ASP A 333 -2.71 -17.23 -3.52
N PRO A 334 -3.89 -17.71 -3.92
CA PRO A 334 -4.96 -16.87 -4.45
C PRO A 334 -5.55 -15.88 -3.42
N ARG A 335 -5.31 -16.08 -2.12
CA ARG A 335 -5.90 -15.25 -1.06
C ARG A 335 -5.16 -13.95 -0.84
N HIS A 336 -3.85 -13.96 -0.99
CA HIS A 336 -3.01 -12.78 -0.76
C HIS A 336 -2.58 -12.15 -2.08
N ASP A 337 -2.31 -10.84 -2.06
CA ASP A 337 -1.62 -10.19 -3.17
C ASP A 337 -0.16 -9.91 -2.81
N SER A 338 0.61 -9.54 -3.84
CA SER A 338 1.96 -9.03 -3.67
C SER A 338 2.01 -7.52 -3.93
N VAL A 339 3.00 -6.87 -3.34
CA VAL A 339 3.30 -5.44 -3.50
C VAL A 339 4.79 -5.26 -3.76
N ALA A 340 5.13 -4.11 -4.33
CA ALA A 340 6.49 -3.59 -4.40
C ALA A 340 6.49 -2.15 -3.89
N VAL A 341 7.57 -1.76 -3.21
CA VAL A 341 7.87 -0.34 -2.95
C VAL A 341 8.73 0.14 -4.10
N VAL A 342 8.27 1.16 -4.80
CA VAL A 342 8.82 1.61 -6.07
C VAL A 342 9.30 3.03 -5.92
N MET A 343 10.52 3.28 -6.41
CA MET A 343 11.07 4.62 -6.49
C MET A 343 10.08 5.58 -7.15
N ASN A 344 9.94 6.79 -6.61
CA ASN A 344 9.07 7.84 -7.15
C ASN A 344 9.13 7.96 -8.69
N ARG A 345 10.34 7.95 -9.27
CA ARG A 345 10.56 8.13 -10.72
C ARG A 345 9.95 7.03 -11.60
N GLN A 346 9.55 5.92 -11.00
CA GLN A 346 9.07 4.72 -11.67
C GLN A 346 7.62 4.39 -11.28
N SER A 347 7.09 5.05 -10.24
CA SER A 347 5.77 4.78 -9.67
C SER A 347 4.64 4.92 -10.69
N LEU A 348 4.67 5.93 -11.57
CA LEU A 348 3.67 6.09 -12.64
C LEU A 348 3.66 4.90 -13.60
N SER A 349 4.82 4.48 -14.08
CA SER A 349 4.92 3.34 -15.00
C SER A 349 4.46 2.04 -14.34
N TYR A 350 4.80 1.82 -13.07
CA TYR A 350 4.29 0.66 -12.33
C TYR A 350 2.77 0.73 -12.12
N LEU A 351 2.21 1.89 -11.83
CA LEU A 351 0.75 2.07 -11.73
C LEU A 351 0.06 1.82 -13.07
N ARG A 352 0.64 2.26 -14.19
CA ARG A 352 0.07 2.06 -15.52
C ARG A 352 0.21 0.62 -16.03
N ASP A 353 1.44 0.11 -16.01
CA ASP A 353 1.84 -1.01 -16.87
C ASP A 353 1.97 -2.34 -16.09
N SER A 354 2.20 -2.32 -14.77
CA SER A 354 2.37 -3.58 -14.02
C SER A 354 1.04 -4.33 -13.79
N LYS A 355 1.12 -5.61 -13.43
CA LYS A 355 -0.06 -6.40 -13.00
C LYS A 355 -0.39 -6.27 -11.50
N LEU A 356 0.44 -5.56 -10.73
CA LEU A 356 0.24 -5.42 -9.29
C LEU A 356 -1.03 -4.61 -8.98
N PRO A 357 -1.89 -5.05 -8.04
CA PRO A 357 -3.13 -4.34 -7.71
C PRO A 357 -2.88 -3.09 -6.86
N VAL A 358 -1.72 -3.03 -6.22
CA VAL A 358 -1.29 -1.94 -5.34
C VAL A 358 0.18 -1.63 -5.58
N ILE A 359 0.51 -0.34 -5.66
CA ILE A 359 1.89 0.15 -5.72
C ILE A 359 2.15 1.02 -4.50
N CYS A 360 3.25 0.78 -3.79
CA CYS A 360 3.72 1.66 -2.72
C CYS A 360 4.81 2.58 -3.26
N SER A 361 4.62 3.89 -3.17
CA SER A 361 5.57 4.88 -3.68
C SER A 361 6.35 5.53 -2.53
N ASP A 362 7.67 5.60 -2.63
CA ASP A 362 8.57 6.23 -1.68
C ASP A 362 8.79 7.73 -1.98
N LEU A 363 8.37 8.62 -1.08
CA LEU A 363 8.53 10.06 -1.30
C LEU A 363 9.28 10.73 -0.15
N TYR A 364 10.59 10.89 -0.35
CA TYR A 364 11.51 11.49 0.62
C TYR A 364 12.03 12.85 0.13
N TYR A 365 11.19 13.88 0.26
CA TYR A 365 11.45 15.19 -0.32
C TYR A 365 11.82 16.29 0.69
N PHE A 366 12.01 15.96 1.97
CA PHE A 366 12.52 16.94 2.93
C PHE A 366 14.06 16.93 2.91
N GLY A 367 14.62 17.66 1.94
CA GLY A 367 16.05 17.85 1.77
C GLY A 367 16.65 18.85 2.76
N GLY A 368 17.96 18.74 3.00
CA GLY A 368 18.69 19.78 3.74
C GLY A 368 18.69 21.14 3.02
N ASP A 369 18.94 22.23 3.74
CA ASP A 369 18.81 23.62 3.24
C ASP A 369 19.64 23.94 1.98
N LYS A 370 20.72 23.18 1.73
CA LYS A 370 21.62 23.35 0.58
C LYS A 370 21.65 22.12 -0.33
N SER A 371 20.63 21.26 -0.24
CA SER A 371 20.51 20.10 -1.10
C SER A 371 20.25 20.53 -2.54
N THR A 372 21.05 20.03 -3.49
CA THR A 372 20.77 20.18 -4.92
C THR A 372 20.08 18.97 -5.53
N GLN A 373 19.98 17.87 -4.77
CA GLN A 373 19.41 16.60 -5.23
C GLN A 373 18.00 16.34 -4.72
N ILE A 374 17.66 16.88 -3.55
CA ILE A 374 16.38 16.67 -2.87
C ILE A 374 15.65 18.02 -2.75
N PRO A 375 14.32 18.07 -2.98
CA PRO A 375 13.54 19.29 -2.86
C PRO A 375 13.81 20.05 -1.54
N SER A 376 14.09 21.34 -1.67
CA SER A 376 14.36 22.27 -0.57
C SER A 376 14.25 23.71 -1.11
N PRO A 377 13.80 24.71 -0.34
CA PRO A 377 13.33 24.65 1.05
C PRO A 377 11.93 24.03 1.18
N ARG A 378 11.40 23.96 2.42
CA ARG A 378 10.11 23.33 2.78
C ARG A 378 8.95 23.59 1.79
N PRO A 379 8.66 24.82 1.31
CA PRO A 379 7.55 25.02 0.37
C PRO A 379 7.72 24.24 -0.95
N VAL A 380 8.96 24.04 -1.39
CA VAL A 380 9.29 23.21 -2.55
C VAL A 380 9.03 21.74 -2.22
N SER A 381 9.52 21.25 -1.08
CA SER A 381 9.27 19.87 -0.61
C SER A 381 7.78 19.54 -0.56
N GLN A 382 6.97 20.40 0.06
CA GLN A 382 5.52 20.19 0.15
C GLN A 382 4.88 20.17 -1.24
N ARG A 383 5.26 21.09 -2.12
CA ARG A 383 4.74 21.13 -3.50
C ARG A 383 5.05 19.84 -4.26
N GLU A 384 6.29 19.36 -4.22
CA GLU A 384 6.68 18.15 -4.95
C GLU A 384 5.98 16.90 -4.37
N ILE A 385 5.78 16.81 -3.04
CA ILE A 385 5.01 15.72 -2.41
C ILE A 385 3.55 15.75 -2.89
N THR A 386 2.91 16.93 -2.87
CA THR A 386 1.53 17.13 -3.36
C THR A 386 1.40 16.71 -4.83
N ASN A 387 2.34 17.13 -5.68
CA ASN A 387 2.31 16.80 -7.10
C ASN A 387 2.42 15.29 -7.33
N ALA A 388 3.41 14.63 -6.71
CA ALA A 388 3.62 13.20 -6.87
C ALA A 388 2.40 12.38 -6.39
N LEU A 389 1.90 12.68 -5.18
CA LEU A 389 0.72 12.01 -4.63
C LEU A 389 -0.53 12.20 -5.50
N LYS A 390 -0.73 13.40 -6.06
CA LYS A 390 -1.85 13.70 -6.97
C LYS A 390 -1.73 12.88 -8.25
N SER A 391 -0.55 12.86 -8.87
CA SER A 391 -0.28 12.12 -10.11
C SER A 391 -0.49 10.62 -9.91
N PHE A 392 0.02 10.06 -8.79
CA PHE A 392 -0.16 8.65 -8.47
C PHE A 392 -1.61 8.30 -8.12
N GLY A 393 -2.32 9.16 -7.38
CA GLY A 393 -3.73 8.97 -7.06
C GLY A 393 -4.60 8.94 -8.32
N ASN A 394 -4.37 9.87 -9.26
CA ASN A 394 -5.06 9.91 -10.54
C ASN A 394 -4.77 8.67 -11.40
N ALA A 395 -3.50 8.26 -11.50
CA ALA A 395 -3.10 7.07 -12.26
C ALA A 395 -3.70 5.80 -11.64
N ALA A 396 -3.66 5.66 -10.32
CA ALA A 396 -4.25 4.53 -9.61
C ALA A 396 -5.76 4.41 -9.90
N GLU A 397 -6.49 5.53 -9.85
CA GLU A 397 -7.92 5.56 -10.19
C GLU A 397 -8.18 5.16 -11.65
N LEU A 398 -7.41 5.71 -12.59
CA LEU A 398 -7.54 5.43 -14.03
C LEU A 398 -7.33 3.95 -14.36
N TYR A 399 -6.33 3.32 -13.75
CA TYR A 399 -5.97 1.92 -14.01
C TYR A 399 -6.60 0.93 -13.01
N GLY A 400 -7.54 1.38 -12.18
CA GLY A 400 -8.26 0.52 -11.25
C GLY A 400 -7.38 -0.10 -10.15
N LYS A 401 -6.30 0.57 -9.75
CA LYS A 401 -5.35 0.15 -8.70
C LYS A 401 -5.48 1.02 -7.46
N HIS A 402 -4.80 0.60 -6.38
CA HIS A 402 -4.56 1.48 -5.23
C HIS A 402 -3.10 1.95 -5.22
N THR A 403 -2.88 3.15 -4.70
CA THR A 403 -1.55 3.63 -4.33
C THR A 403 -1.43 3.69 -2.81
N TRP A 404 -0.29 3.22 -2.31
CA TRP A 404 0.17 3.44 -0.95
C TRP A 404 1.33 4.43 -0.97
N PHE A 405 1.47 5.17 0.12
CA PHE A 405 2.50 6.19 0.29
C PHE A 405 3.47 5.75 1.37
N MET A 406 4.77 5.76 1.07
CA MET A 406 5.84 5.63 2.05
C MET A 406 6.46 7.00 2.29
N GLY A 407 6.11 7.61 3.43
CA GLY A 407 6.55 8.94 3.83
C GLY A 407 7.92 8.94 4.50
N GLN A 408 8.52 10.13 4.55
CA GLN A 408 9.79 10.37 5.21
C GLN A 408 9.58 10.49 6.72
N MET A 409 10.32 9.69 7.47
CA MET A 409 10.48 9.81 8.93
C MET A 409 11.94 9.57 9.33
N PHE A 410 12.85 10.23 8.61
CA PHE A 410 14.28 10.18 8.89
C PHE A 410 15.01 11.43 8.40
N GLY A 411 16.23 11.60 8.89
CA GLY A 411 17.27 12.46 8.31
C GLY A 411 18.55 11.67 8.05
N ASP A 412 19.37 12.10 7.10
CA ASP A 412 20.67 11.49 6.83
C ASP A 412 21.69 12.55 6.46
N THR A 413 22.89 12.41 7.03
CA THR A 413 24.04 13.24 6.73
C THR A 413 25.12 12.37 6.15
N TRP A 414 25.67 12.81 5.03
CA TRP A 414 26.74 12.14 4.32
C TRP A 414 28.07 12.83 4.69
N GLY A 415 28.64 12.38 5.80
CA GLY A 415 29.94 12.84 6.29
C GLY A 415 30.12 12.65 7.78
N ARG A 416 31.26 13.13 8.29
CA ARG A 416 31.66 12.95 9.69
C ARG A 416 30.66 13.63 10.61
N GLN A 417 30.12 12.85 11.54
CA GLN A 417 29.17 13.33 12.52
C GLN A 417 29.14 12.43 13.76
N TRP A 418 28.67 12.97 14.87
CA TRP A 418 28.45 12.22 16.10
C TRP A 418 27.32 12.85 16.93
N PHE A 419 26.76 12.05 17.84
CA PHE A 419 25.66 12.44 18.71
C PHE A 419 26.20 13.09 19.98
N ASN A 420 25.80 14.34 20.23
CA ASN A 420 26.12 15.09 21.44
C ASN A 420 24.82 15.41 22.20
N GLY A 421 24.48 14.58 23.18
CA GLY A 421 23.27 14.77 23.97
C GLY A 421 22.01 14.55 23.14
N ARG A 422 21.33 15.63 22.73
CA ARG A 422 20.11 15.59 21.90
C ARG A 422 20.32 16.08 20.46
N LYS A 423 21.56 16.46 20.11
CA LYS A 423 21.91 17.04 18.81
C LYS A 423 22.93 16.17 18.11
N VAL A 424 23.02 16.32 16.79
CA VAL A 424 24.10 15.74 15.99
C VAL A 424 25.06 16.85 15.61
N VAL A 425 26.33 16.66 15.96
CA VAL A 425 27.43 17.54 15.57
C VAL A 425 27.96 17.07 14.22
N VAL A 426 27.81 17.91 13.19
CA VAL A 426 28.24 17.62 11.82
C VAL A 426 29.51 18.40 11.50
N TYR A 427 30.52 17.71 10.99
CA TYR A 427 31.83 18.28 10.68
C TYR A 427 31.83 18.97 9.30
N PRO A 428 32.77 19.90 9.05
CA PRO A 428 33.04 20.42 7.71
C PRO A 428 33.30 19.29 6.69
N GLY A 429 32.96 19.52 5.43
CA GLY A 429 33.06 18.54 4.35
C GLY A 429 31.91 17.52 4.29
N SER A 430 30.88 17.67 5.13
CA SER A 430 29.70 16.81 5.13
C SER A 430 28.59 17.37 4.24
N TYR A 431 27.71 16.50 3.76
CA TYR A 431 26.50 16.88 3.04
C TYR A 431 25.26 16.57 3.88
N LEU A 432 24.45 17.61 4.16
CA LEU A 432 23.12 17.44 4.76
C LEU A 432 22.14 16.99 3.67
N HIS A 433 21.95 15.67 3.54
CA HIS A 433 21.20 15.10 2.43
C HIS A 433 19.69 15.24 2.67
N TRP A 434 19.18 14.51 3.65
CA TRP A 434 17.80 14.63 4.13
C TRP A 434 17.80 15.25 5.52
N ARG A 435 16.87 16.17 5.76
CA ARG A 435 16.60 16.66 7.11
C ARG A 435 15.45 15.87 7.71
N MET A 436 15.45 15.73 9.03
CA MET A 436 14.29 15.18 9.73
C MET A 436 13.07 16.10 9.50
N PRO A 437 11.90 15.56 9.13
CA PRO A 437 10.66 16.34 9.12
C PRO A 437 10.29 16.81 10.53
N THR A 438 9.65 17.98 10.62
CA THR A 438 9.06 18.43 11.88
C THR A 438 7.84 17.58 12.24
N GLU A 439 7.34 17.70 13.48
CA GLU A 439 6.09 17.06 13.89
C GLU A 439 4.90 17.46 13.01
N ALA A 440 4.82 18.74 12.64
CA ALA A 440 3.76 19.27 11.78
C ALA A 440 3.88 18.74 10.34
N GLU A 441 5.10 18.68 9.78
CA GLU A 441 5.34 18.09 8.46
C GLU A 441 5.04 16.58 8.45
N SER A 442 5.34 15.88 9.54
CA SER A 442 5.05 14.45 9.71
C SER A 442 3.55 14.17 9.68
N ARG A 443 2.74 14.96 10.40
CA ARG A 443 1.27 14.89 10.32
C ARG A 443 0.73 15.28 8.95
N TRP A 444 1.28 16.35 8.37
CA TRP A 444 0.85 16.89 7.08
C TRP A 444 1.01 15.86 5.97
N GLN A 445 2.12 15.12 5.93
CA GLN A 445 2.34 14.03 4.97
C GLN A 445 1.19 13.02 4.95
N VAL A 446 0.68 12.61 6.13
CA VAL A 446 -0.43 11.65 6.24
C VAL A 446 -1.73 12.26 5.71
N TRP A 447 -2.05 13.48 6.14
CA TRP A 447 -3.27 14.16 5.74
C TRP A 447 -3.31 14.49 4.25
N GLU A 448 -2.17 14.89 3.70
CA GLU A 448 -2.02 15.18 2.27
C GLU A 448 -2.17 13.92 1.42
N ALA A 449 -1.57 12.80 1.83
CA ALA A 449 -1.78 11.50 1.19
C ALA A 449 -3.26 11.09 1.22
N LEU A 450 -3.94 11.23 2.35
CA LEU A 450 -5.38 10.97 2.44
C LEU A 450 -6.18 11.85 1.47
N ARG A 451 -5.91 13.16 1.47
CA ARG A 451 -6.58 14.17 0.63
C ARG A 451 -6.41 13.88 -0.86
N LEU A 452 -5.27 13.31 -1.26
CA LEU A 452 -4.94 12.99 -2.65
C LEU A 452 -5.31 11.57 -3.07
N GLY A 453 -6.01 10.83 -2.22
CA GLY A 453 -6.64 9.55 -2.60
C GLY A 453 -5.84 8.31 -2.25
N THR A 454 -4.69 8.44 -1.60
CA THR A 454 -3.87 7.31 -1.15
C THR A 454 -4.64 6.38 -0.21
N LYS A 455 -4.44 5.06 -0.36
CA LYS A 455 -5.18 4.00 0.35
C LYS A 455 -4.35 3.23 1.37
N GLY A 456 -3.16 3.72 1.70
CA GLY A 456 -2.26 3.13 2.69
C GLY A 456 -1.09 4.08 2.96
N VAL A 457 -0.64 4.16 4.20
CA VAL A 457 0.47 5.03 4.62
C VAL A 457 1.48 4.20 5.39
N PHE A 458 2.72 4.22 4.92
CA PHE A 458 3.90 3.70 5.60
C PHE A 458 4.86 4.84 5.90
N PHE A 459 5.74 4.64 6.87
CA PHE A 459 6.89 5.51 7.08
C PHE A 459 8.20 4.73 6.96
N TYR A 460 9.15 5.31 6.25
CA TYR A 460 10.55 4.90 6.28
C TYR A 460 11.32 5.88 7.18
N VAL A 461 12.06 5.44 8.19
CA VAL A 461 12.31 4.05 8.63
C VAL A 461 11.89 3.87 10.08
N PHE A 462 11.50 2.65 10.48
CA PHE A 462 11.07 2.38 11.85
C PHE A 462 12.20 2.59 12.88
N HIS A 463 13.37 1.99 12.64
CA HIS A 463 14.56 2.15 13.47
C HIS A 463 15.67 2.93 12.76
N PRO A 464 16.37 3.84 13.46
CA PRO A 464 17.58 4.46 12.96
C PRO A 464 18.78 3.52 13.10
N PRO A 465 19.86 3.74 12.33
CA PRO A 465 21.15 3.17 12.66
C PRO A 465 21.66 3.72 14.00
N VAL A 466 22.25 2.88 14.85
CA VAL A 466 22.83 3.33 16.12
C VAL A 466 23.94 4.37 15.86
N PRO A 467 23.79 5.62 16.34
CA PRO A 467 24.71 6.70 16.00
C PRO A 467 26.11 6.48 16.60
N LEU A 468 27.08 7.27 16.15
CA LEU A 468 28.37 7.38 16.80
C LEU A 468 28.20 8.34 18.00
N THR A 469 28.61 7.94 19.21
CA THR A 469 28.40 8.72 20.45
C THR A 469 29.66 9.47 20.92
N VAL A 470 30.75 9.34 20.18
CA VAL A 470 32.02 10.03 20.43
C VAL A 470 32.44 10.79 19.18
N PRO A 471 33.25 11.86 19.30
CA PRO A 471 33.85 12.52 18.15
C PRO A 471 34.54 11.50 17.22
N PRO A 472 34.43 11.63 15.88
CA PRO A 472 35.05 10.72 14.92
C PRO A 472 36.55 10.47 15.17
N GLU A 473 37.28 11.49 15.60
CA GLU A 473 38.71 11.40 15.91
C GLU A 473 39.01 10.54 17.15
N LYS A 474 38.00 10.30 18.01
CA LYS A 474 38.08 9.46 19.22
C LYS A 474 37.48 8.06 19.00
N ALA A 475 37.05 7.73 17.78
CA ALA A 475 36.49 6.42 17.45
C ALA A 475 37.56 5.31 17.60
N SER A 476 37.51 4.56 18.70
CA SER A 476 38.53 3.56 19.03
C SER A 476 38.09 2.13 18.69
N THR A 477 36.79 1.82 18.82
CA THR A 477 36.27 0.47 18.60
C THR A 477 36.26 0.10 17.11
N PRO A 478 36.38 -1.20 16.74
CA PRO A 478 36.28 -1.63 15.35
C PRO A 478 34.96 -1.24 14.67
N GLN A 479 33.86 -1.20 15.43
CA GLN A 479 32.55 -0.81 14.92
C GLN A 479 32.50 0.70 14.63
N ASP A 480 33.02 1.53 15.53
CA ASP A 480 33.06 2.98 15.34
C ASP A 480 33.97 3.37 14.17
N LYS A 481 35.14 2.73 14.06
CA LYS A 481 36.04 2.93 12.90
C LYS A 481 35.37 2.59 11.58
N LYS A 482 34.59 1.50 11.52
CA LYS A 482 33.78 1.16 10.33
C LYS A 482 32.71 2.21 10.03
N LYS A 483 32.05 2.77 11.06
CA LYS A 483 31.09 3.87 10.88
C LYS A 483 31.76 5.10 10.29
N VAL A 484 32.91 5.53 10.84
CA VAL A 484 33.68 6.68 10.33
C VAL A 484 34.12 6.45 8.88
N ALA A 485 34.63 5.27 8.55
CA ALA A 485 35.00 4.94 7.16
C ALA A 485 33.79 5.01 6.20
N LYS A 486 32.60 4.56 6.63
CA LYS A 486 31.36 4.68 5.84
C LYS A 486 30.94 6.14 5.65
N MET A 487 31.09 6.97 6.69
CA MET A 487 30.83 8.41 6.63
C MET A 487 31.76 9.10 5.62
N ASP A 488 33.07 8.85 5.71
CA ASP A 488 34.08 9.44 4.81
C ASP A 488 33.82 9.04 3.34
N ARG A 489 33.45 7.77 3.09
CA ARG A 489 33.08 7.31 1.75
C ARG A 489 31.84 8.02 1.19
N LYS A 490 30.79 8.20 2.01
CA LYS A 490 29.58 8.94 1.61
C LYS A 490 29.88 10.42 1.33
N ALA A 491 30.70 11.07 2.16
CA ALA A 491 31.12 12.45 1.94
C ALA A 491 31.88 12.60 0.61
N LYS A 492 32.81 11.68 0.32
CA LYS A 492 33.56 11.67 -0.95
C LYS A 492 32.62 11.51 -2.15
N TRP A 493 31.59 10.67 -2.04
CA TRP A 493 30.57 10.56 -3.08
C TRP A 493 29.83 11.89 -3.24
N ALA A 494 29.28 12.47 -2.16
CA ALA A 494 28.58 13.76 -2.24
C ALA A 494 29.44 14.86 -2.88
N ALA A 495 30.74 14.90 -2.55
CA ALA A 495 31.70 15.85 -3.10
C ALA A 495 31.90 15.70 -4.63
N SER A 496 31.64 14.52 -5.19
CA SER A 496 31.76 14.27 -6.64
C SER A 496 30.58 14.85 -7.44
N TRP A 497 29.49 15.26 -6.78
CA TRP A 497 28.31 15.80 -7.47
C TRP A 497 28.50 17.26 -7.85
N LYS A 498 28.27 17.56 -9.12
CA LYS A 498 28.35 18.92 -9.66
C LYS A 498 27.39 19.84 -8.89
N ASN A 499 27.93 20.94 -8.36
CA ASN A 499 27.21 21.98 -7.59
C ASN A 499 26.70 21.58 -6.19
N GLN A 500 27.00 20.39 -5.67
CA GLN A 500 26.61 20.04 -4.31
C GLN A 500 27.47 20.82 -3.30
N LYS A 501 26.84 21.66 -2.48
CA LYS A 501 27.52 22.39 -1.41
C LYS A 501 27.69 21.50 -0.19
N LEU A 502 28.93 21.40 0.30
CA LEU A 502 29.26 20.75 1.57
C LEU A 502 29.28 21.77 2.72
N THR A 503 29.24 21.28 3.95
CA THR A 503 29.38 22.11 5.15
C THR A 503 30.76 22.74 5.22
N GLY A 504 30.83 24.05 5.49
CA GLY A 504 32.11 24.77 5.64
C GLY A 504 32.56 24.90 7.10
N LYS A 505 31.67 24.66 8.06
CA LYS A 505 31.93 24.78 9.50
C LYS A 505 31.23 23.65 10.25
N ILE A 506 31.66 23.42 11.49
CA ILE A 506 30.92 22.57 12.42
C ILE A 506 29.54 23.18 12.66
N GLN A 507 28.51 22.35 12.66
CA GLN A 507 27.14 22.75 12.94
C GLN A 507 26.42 21.69 13.75
N GLU A 508 25.47 22.11 14.58
CA GLU A 508 24.58 21.22 15.31
C GLU A 508 23.22 21.18 14.64
N ILE A 509 22.69 19.98 14.46
CA ILE A 509 21.38 19.74 13.86
C ILE A 509 20.54 18.79 14.73
N ASP A 510 19.24 18.77 14.48
CA ASP A 510 18.38 17.73 15.03
C ASP A 510 18.77 16.36 14.45
N PRO A 511 18.66 15.29 15.26
CA PRO A 511 19.10 13.97 14.84
C PRO A 511 18.25 13.40 13.71
N GLY A 512 18.92 12.72 12.78
CA GLY A 512 18.28 11.83 11.82
C GLY A 512 17.88 10.53 12.51
N GLU A 513 16.71 10.54 13.16
CA GLU A 513 16.13 9.37 13.81
C GLU A 513 15.29 8.54 12.83
N GLY A 514 14.67 7.46 13.30
CA GLY A 514 13.55 6.82 12.62
C GLY A 514 12.22 7.28 13.22
N MET A 515 11.21 6.43 13.12
CA MET A 515 9.99 6.55 13.94
C MET A 515 10.28 6.35 15.43
N LEU A 516 11.29 5.54 15.74
CA LEU A 516 11.83 5.37 17.08
C LEU A 516 13.19 6.04 17.16
N MET A 517 13.54 6.51 18.36
CA MET A 517 14.91 6.84 18.69
C MET A 517 15.76 5.57 18.74
N ALA A 518 17.09 5.74 18.64
CA ALA A 518 18.00 4.66 18.96
C ALA A 518 17.67 4.05 20.35
N GLY A 519 17.44 2.74 20.40
CA GLY A 519 17.00 2.04 21.62
C GLY A 519 15.47 1.94 21.81
N GLY A 520 14.66 2.32 20.81
CA GLY A 520 13.26 1.87 20.70
C GLY A 520 12.17 2.82 21.24
N LYS A 521 12.53 3.97 21.81
CA LYS A 521 11.53 4.93 22.31
C LYS A 521 10.89 5.72 21.16
N PRO A 522 9.57 6.00 21.15
CA PRO A 522 8.93 6.82 20.14
C PRO A 522 9.55 8.21 19.98
N THR A 523 9.71 8.67 18.74
CA THR A 523 10.07 10.07 18.45
C THR A 523 8.86 10.98 18.58
N PRO A 524 9.06 12.29 18.81
CA PRO A 524 7.96 13.27 18.77
C PRO A 524 7.16 13.22 17.46
N GLN A 525 7.80 12.91 16.34
CA GLN A 525 7.15 12.80 15.04
C GLN A 525 6.22 11.57 14.93
N MET A 526 6.61 10.43 15.49
CA MET A 526 5.71 9.26 15.59
C MET A 526 4.50 9.58 16.46
N LEU A 527 4.70 10.25 17.61
CA LEU A 527 3.61 10.64 18.50
C LEU A 527 2.69 11.68 17.83
N ALA A 528 3.25 12.60 17.05
CA ALA A 528 2.50 13.59 16.30
C ALA A 528 1.56 12.94 15.27
N THR A 529 1.98 11.86 14.61
CA THR A 529 1.16 11.15 13.60
C THR A 529 0.14 10.18 14.19
N ALA A 530 0.33 9.73 15.44
CA ALA A 530 -0.53 8.75 16.08
C ALA A 530 -2.04 9.09 16.07
N PRO A 531 -2.50 10.34 16.31
CA PRO A 531 -3.92 10.68 16.26
C PRO A 531 -4.56 10.43 14.90
N VAL A 532 -3.90 10.81 13.80
CA VAL A 532 -4.43 10.57 12.44
C VAL A 532 -4.38 9.09 12.07
N MET A 533 -3.35 8.35 12.50
CA MET A 533 -3.30 6.90 12.29
C MET A 533 -4.46 6.18 12.99
N LYS A 534 -4.76 6.52 14.25
CA LYS A 534 -5.93 6.00 14.98
C LYS A 534 -7.25 6.37 14.30
N LEU A 535 -7.36 7.60 13.78
CA LEU A 535 -8.54 8.03 13.03
C LEU A 535 -8.76 7.20 11.76
N ILE A 536 -7.68 6.94 11.02
CA ILE A 536 -7.71 6.08 9.82
C ILE A 536 -8.21 4.69 10.22
N ARG A 537 -7.67 4.09 11.28
CA ARG A 537 -8.08 2.77 11.78
C ARG A 537 -9.55 2.71 12.12
N ALA A 538 -10.08 3.73 12.80
CA ALA A 538 -11.51 3.80 13.14
C ALA A 538 -12.43 3.94 11.90
N ASN A 539 -11.88 4.38 10.76
CA ASN A 539 -12.61 4.64 9.52
C ASN A 539 -12.06 3.85 8.32
N GLU A 540 -11.39 2.72 8.55
CA GLU A 540 -10.64 1.98 7.51
C GLU A 540 -11.54 1.61 6.32
N ALA A 541 -12.68 0.96 6.58
CA ALA A 541 -13.60 0.52 5.53
C ALA A 541 -14.14 1.69 4.70
N LEU A 542 -14.35 2.85 5.34
CA LEU A 542 -14.78 4.07 4.65
C LEU A 542 -13.68 4.58 3.72
N LEU A 543 -12.45 4.66 4.23
CA LEU A 543 -11.31 5.24 3.52
C LEU A 543 -10.82 4.33 2.38
N VAL A 544 -10.72 3.02 2.60
CA VAL A 544 -10.21 2.09 1.59
C VAL A 544 -11.13 2.00 0.37
N ASN A 545 -12.45 2.11 0.56
CA ASN A 545 -13.45 2.01 -0.51
C ASN A 545 -13.83 3.35 -1.15
N ARG A 546 -13.28 4.47 -0.67
CA ARG A 546 -13.64 5.80 -1.19
C ARG A 546 -13.20 5.97 -2.65
N ARG A 547 -14.02 6.61 -3.47
CA ARG A 547 -13.63 7.11 -4.81
C ARG A 547 -13.70 8.63 -4.82
N LYS A 548 -13.00 9.28 -5.76
CA LYS A 548 -13.13 10.73 -5.91
C LYS A 548 -14.59 11.07 -6.18
N ALA A 549 -15.12 12.08 -5.50
CA ALA A 549 -16.49 12.50 -5.73
C ALA A 549 -16.61 13.06 -7.15
N ASP A 550 -17.71 12.74 -7.84
CA ASP A 550 -17.96 13.28 -9.18
C ASP A 550 -17.96 14.81 -9.16
N PHE A 551 -18.52 15.41 -8.10
CA PHE A 551 -18.47 16.84 -7.84
C PHE A 551 -18.06 17.10 -6.38
N PRO A 552 -17.26 18.15 -6.13
CA PRO A 552 -16.81 18.51 -4.79
C PRO A 552 -17.93 19.15 -3.95
N VAL A 553 -17.83 18.97 -2.62
CA VAL A 553 -18.78 19.50 -1.63
C VAL A 553 -18.07 20.35 -0.57
N PHE A 554 -16.81 20.04 -0.29
CA PHE A 554 -15.98 20.80 0.64
C PHE A 554 -15.02 21.65 -0.16
N PHE A 555 -15.03 22.96 0.09
CA PHE A 555 -14.14 23.93 -0.56
C PHE A 555 -13.39 24.74 0.50
N PRO A 556 -12.14 25.12 0.25
CA PRO A 556 -11.38 25.89 1.22
C PRO A 556 -11.83 27.36 1.22
N GLY A 557 -11.93 27.96 2.40
CA GLY A 557 -12.22 29.39 2.55
C GLY A 557 -11.00 30.30 2.37
N ASP A 558 -9.81 29.74 2.25
CA ASP A 558 -8.54 30.47 2.11
C ASP A 558 -7.48 29.65 1.35
N THR A 559 -6.34 30.27 1.04
CA THR A 559 -5.27 29.68 0.21
C THR A 559 -4.31 28.76 0.97
N GLU A 560 -4.41 28.69 2.29
CA GLU A 560 -3.60 27.81 3.15
C GLU A 560 -4.40 26.61 3.67
N THR A 561 -5.60 26.41 3.15
CA THR A 561 -6.46 25.27 3.44
C THR A 561 -6.63 24.44 2.18
N ASP A 562 -6.32 23.15 2.25
CA ASP A 562 -6.53 22.22 1.15
C ASP A 562 -7.71 21.31 1.46
N THR A 563 -8.53 21.02 0.45
CA THR A 563 -9.70 20.13 0.61
C THR A 563 -9.78 19.08 -0.49
N ALA A 564 -10.48 17.99 -0.19
CA ALA A 564 -10.92 17.02 -1.17
C ALA A 564 -12.26 16.41 -0.74
N THR A 565 -13.06 16.00 -1.72
CA THR A 565 -14.34 15.33 -1.51
C THR A 565 -14.30 13.94 -2.14
N PHE A 566 -14.72 12.94 -1.38
CA PHE A 566 -14.80 11.55 -1.78
C PHE A 566 -16.19 10.99 -1.54
N VAL A 567 -16.52 9.89 -2.20
CA VAL A 567 -17.74 9.12 -1.96
C VAL A 567 -17.36 7.71 -1.56
N SER A 568 -17.97 7.19 -0.50
CA SER A 568 -17.83 5.79 -0.07
C SER A 568 -19.23 5.23 0.22
N GLY A 569 -19.71 4.34 -0.66
CA GLY A 569 -21.12 3.96 -0.69
C GLY A 569 -22.02 5.17 -0.95
N LYS A 570 -22.92 5.49 -0.02
CA LYS A 570 -23.81 6.66 -0.07
C LYS A 570 -23.31 7.86 0.74
N ARG A 571 -22.08 7.79 1.29
CA ARG A 571 -21.53 8.79 2.21
C ARG A 571 -20.60 9.74 1.47
N TRP A 572 -20.79 11.05 1.64
CA TRP A 572 -19.90 12.09 1.11
C TRP A 572 -18.92 12.52 2.18
N ILE A 573 -17.64 12.26 1.91
CA ILE A 573 -16.55 12.41 2.86
C ILE A 573 -15.66 13.55 2.43
N GLY A 574 -15.37 14.46 3.36
CA GLY A 574 -14.45 15.57 3.19
C GLY A 574 -13.14 15.30 3.90
N ILE A 575 -12.03 15.63 3.26
CA ILE A 575 -10.74 15.75 3.93
C ILE A 575 -10.31 17.21 3.82
N VAL A 576 -10.06 17.83 4.97
CA VAL A 576 -9.63 19.24 5.07
C VAL A 576 -8.28 19.26 5.77
N VAL A 577 -7.32 19.97 5.21
CA VAL A 577 -5.93 19.99 5.67
C VAL A 577 -5.47 21.43 5.85
N ASN A 578 -4.88 21.73 7.01
CA ASN A 578 -4.12 22.95 7.22
C ASN A 578 -2.75 22.78 6.56
N ARG A 579 -2.54 23.41 5.41
CA ARG A 579 -1.27 23.35 4.67
C ARG A 579 -0.13 24.04 5.43
N ASN A 580 -0.48 25.01 6.26
CA ASN A 580 0.46 25.72 7.10
C ASN A 580 0.99 24.80 8.21
N VAL A 581 2.29 24.49 8.16
CA VAL A 581 2.98 23.62 9.12
C VAL A 581 3.70 24.40 10.23
N GLU A 582 3.46 25.71 10.32
CA GLU A 582 4.02 26.57 11.36
C GLU A 582 2.98 26.95 12.41
N GLN A 583 1.72 27.14 12.00
CA GLN A 583 0.71 27.74 12.85
C GLN A 583 -0.58 26.92 12.91
N LYS A 584 -1.16 26.91 14.12
CA LYS A 584 -2.55 26.51 14.36
C LYS A 584 -3.48 27.58 13.82
N ARG A 585 -4.54 27.18 13.13
CA ARG A 585 -5.45 28.09 12.43
C ARG A 585 -6.90 27.68 12.60
N THR A 586 -7.80 28.66 12.61
CA THR A 586 -9.23 28.43 12.39
C THR A 586 -9.47 28.49 10.89
N VAL A 587 -9.81 27.33 10.31
CA VAL A 587 -10.06 27.20 8.88
C VAL A 587 -11.55 27.29 8.60
N SER A 588 -11.91 28.03 7.56
CA SER A 588 -13.28 28.09 7.03
C SER A 588 -13.41 27.09 5.89
N VAL A 589 -14.47 26.29 5.92
CA VAL A 589 -14.81 25.34 4.85
C VAL A 589 -16.15 25.75 4.27
N MET A 590 -16.14 26.08 2.99
CA MET A 590 -17.31 26.50 2.23
C MET A 590 -18.06 25.25 1.73
N LEU A 591 -19.39 25.32 1.79
CA LEU A 591 -20.32 24.23 1.56
C LEU A 591 -21.45 24.71 0.62
N PRO A 592 -21.93 23.86 -0.30
CA PRO A 592 -23.14 24.13 -1.05
C PRO A 592 -24.38 24.38 -0.18
N LEU A 593 -25.34 25.14 -0.69
CA LEU A 593 -26.57 25.50 0.03
C LEU A 593 -27.43 24.29 0.43
N ASN A 594 -27.39 23.18 -0.32
CA ASN A 594 -28.16 21.98 -0.01
C ASN A 594 -27.53 21.13 1.10
N VAL A 595 -26.36 21.48 1.63
CA VAL A 595 -25.74 20.80 2.78
C VAL A 595 -26.50 21.19 4.05
N THR A 596 -27.05 20.18 4.73
CA THR A 596 -27.88 20.35 5.93
C THR A 596 -27.13 20.04 7.22
N ALA A 597 -26.14 19.16 7.16
CA ALA A 597 -25.31 18.83 8.31
C ALA A 597 -23.90 18.44 7.86
N VAL A 598 -22.91 18.79 8.68
CA VAL A 598 -21.53 18.32 8.57
C VAL A 598 -21.13 17.71 9.90
N THR A 599 -20.50 16.55 9.88
CA THR A 599 -20.01 15.85 11.08
C THR A 599 -18.51 15.63 10.99
N ASP A 600 -17.78 16.00 12.04
CA ASP A 600 -16.39 15.60 12.25
C ASP A 600 -16.36 14.13 12.69
N LEU A 601 -15.89 13.24 11.82
CA LEU A 601 -15.85 11.80 12.07
C LEU A 601 -14.81 11.40 13.11
N GLY A 602 -13.81 12.24 13.39
CA GLY A 602 -12.83 11.97 14.44
C GLY A 602 -13.32 12.31 15.83
N ARG A 603 -14.21 13.31 15.94
CA ARG A 603 -14.79 13.73 17.23
C ARG A 603 -16.21 13.25 17.44
N GLY A 604 -16.87 12.73 16.39
CA GLY A 604 -18.30 12.39 16.42
C GLY A 604 -19.20 13.60 16.62
N LYS A 605 -18.74 14.81 16.26
CA LYS A 605 -19.45 16.07 16.55
C LYS A 605 -20.02 16.68 15.27
N SER A 606 -21.28 17.08 15.31
CA SER A 606 -21.86 17.94 14.28
C SER A 606 -21.27 19.34 14.38
N LEU A 607 -20.95 19.92 13.23
CA LEU A 607 -20.40 21.27 13.12
C LEU A 607 -21.52 22.26 12.82
N ALA A 608 -21.40 23.48 13.36
CA ALA A 608 -22.31 24.56 13.06
C ALA A 608 -22.14 24.99 11.59
N ILE A 609 -23.27 25.17 10.90
CA ILE A 609 -23.31 25.66 9.52
C ILE A 609 -23.97 27.02 9.52
N GLU A 610 -23.24 28.02 9.02
CA GLU A 610 -23.66 29.41 8.92
C GLU A 610 -23.77 29.80 7.45
N ASP A 611 -24.54 30.85 7.16
CA ASP A 611 -24.62 31.36 5.79
C ASP A 611 -23.34 32.14 5.42
N ALA A 612 -22.92 32.02 4.17
CA ALA A 612 -21.69 32.58 3.65
C ALA A 612 -21.92 33.20 2.25
N GLY A 613 -22.82 34.19 2.23
CA GLY A 613 -23.29 34.84 1.00
C GLY A 613 -24.39 34.05 0.29
N ASP A 614 -24.74 34.48 -0.93
CA ASP A 614 -25.93 33.98 -1.63
C ASP A 614 -25.77 32.58 -2.23
N SER A 615 -24.54 32.06 -2.29
CA SER A 615 -24.20 30.83 -3.01
C SER A 615 -23.57 29.75 -2.12
N PHE A 616 -23.22 30.05 -0.88
CA PHE A 616 -22.55 29.09 -0.01
C PHE A 616 -23.01 29.23 1.44
N ARG A 617 -22.84 28.13 2.16
CA ARG A 617 -22.78 28.09 3.62
C ARG A 617 -21.33 27.84 4.01
N LYS A 618 -21.00 28.01 5.29
CA LYS A 618 -19.68 27.70 5.81
C LYS A 618 -19.76 26.98 7.14
N THR A 619 -18.71 26.23 7.43
CA THR A 619 -18.41 25.74 8.78
C THR A 619 -16.97 26.14 9.12
N ALA A 620 -16.71 26.43 10.38
CA ALA A 620 -15.38 26.74 10.87
C ALA A 620 -14.87 25.61 11.79
N LEU A 621 -13.56 25.37 11.77
CA LEU A 621 -12.91 24.45 12.70
C LEU A 621 -11.47 24.87 12.96
N THR A 622 -10.95 24.52 14.14
CA THR A 622 -9.56 24.81 14.50
C THR A 622 -8.67 23.59 14.24
N LEU A 623 -7.64 23.78 13.42
CA LEU A 623 -6.66 22.76 13.03
C LEU A 623 -5.25 23.18 13.50
N ASP A 624 -4.53 22.27 14.13
CA ASP A 624 -3.11 22.48 14.45
C ASP A 624 -2.27 22.54 13.16
N ALA A 625 -1.02 23.00 13.30
CA ALA A 625 -0.06 23.08 12.19
C ALA A 625 0.10 21.70 11.51
N GLY A 626 -0.09 21.68 10.19
CA GLY A 626 0.00 20.46 9.35
C GLY A 626 -1.08 19.40 9.64
N SER A 627 -2.09 19.72 10.45
CA SER A 627 -3.15 18.77 10.80
C SER A 627 -4.32 18.85 9.81
N GLY A 628 -5.29 17.97 9.99
CA GLY A 628 -6.49 17.90 9.17
C GLY A 628 -7.66 17.28 9.91
N VAL A 629 -8.78 17.17 9.21
CA VAL A 629 -10.01 16.55 9.72
C VAL A 629 -10.67 15.71 8.64
N LEU A 630 -11.38 14.67 9.08
CA LEU A 630 -12.27 13.85 8.26
C LEU A 630 -13.72 14.26 8.53
N LEU A 631 -14.41 14.75 7.51
CA LEU A 631 -15.78 15.25 7.58
C LEU A 631 -16.75 14.34 6.83
N GLU A 632 -18.01 14.34 7.24
CA GLU A 632 -19.13 13.77 6.46
C GLU A 632 -20.22 14.82 6.26
N ALA A 633 -20.73 14.94 5.03
CA ALA A 633 -21.84 15.83 4.70
C ALA A 633 -23.16 15.08 4.50
N LYS A 634 -24.26 15.70 4.92
CA LYS A 634 -25.64 15.31 4.60
C LYS A 634 -26.32 16.42 3.80
N PHE A 635 -27.27 16.02 2.95
CA PHE A 635 -27.90 16.92 1.98
C PHE A 635 -29.41 16.94 2.13
N LYS A 636 -30.03 18.06 1.75
CA LYS A 636 -31.47 18.16 1.51
C LYS A 636 -31.77 17.52 0.15
N GLY A 637 -32.18 16.25 0.16
CA GLY A 637 -32.42 15.50 -1.07
C GLY A 637 -31.13 15.03 -1.74
N LEU A 638 -30.94 15.36 -3.02
CA LEU A 638 -29.79 14.92 -3.82
C LEU A 638 -28.57 15.83 -3.62
N PRO A 639 -27.34 15.27 -3.57
CA PRO A 639 -26.12 16.03 -3.35
C PRO A 639 -25.77 16.98 -4.51
N GLY A 640 -26.17 16.62 -5.73
CA GLY A 640 -25.90 17.36 -6.96
C GLY A 640 -25.79 16.43 -8.15
N MET A 641 -25.63 16.99 -9.34
CA MET A 641 -25.42 16.24 -10.58
C MET A 641 -24.36 16.90 -11.44
N ARG A 642 -23.25 16.20 -11.64
CA ARG A 642 -22.24 16.60 -12.62
C ARG A 642 -22.72 16.30 -14.03
N PHE A 643 -22.59 17.26 -14.92
CA PHE A 643 -22.85 17.06 -16.35
C PHE A 643 -21.67 17.43 -17.24
N CYS A 644 -20.63 18.11 -16.72
CA CYS A 644 -19.35 18.28 -17.42
C CYS A 644 -18.15 18.07 -16.49
N PHE A 645 -17.19 17.28 -16.96
CA PHE A 645 -15.83 17.20 -16.42
C PHE A 645 -14.87 17.19 -17.60
N GLU A 646 -13.94 18.13 -17.62
CA GLU A 646 -12.87 18.21 -18.59
C GLU A 646 -11.54 18.08 -17.85
N SER A 647 -10.72 17.11 -18.25
CA SER A 647 -9.37 16.92 -17.74
C SER A 647 -8.43 16.79 -18.92
N PHE A 648 -7.41 17.66 -18.96
CA PHE A 648 -6.45 17.67 -20.06
C PHE A 648 -5.44 16.52 -19.98
N ASP A 649 -5.41 15.81 -18.84
CA ASP A 649 -4.46 14.75 -18.51
C ASP A 649 -4.68 13.46 -19.30
N GLN A 650 -5.94 13.15 -19.66
CA GLN A 650 -6.33 11.79 -20.08
C GLN A 650 -6.99 11.69 -21.46
N GLN A 651 -7.28 12.81 -22.13
CA GLN A 651 -8.17 12.79 -23.30
C GLN A 651 -7.46 13.20 -24.60
N LYS A 652 -7.69 12.41 -25.66
CA LYS A 652 -7.37 12.81 -27.05
C LYS A 652 -8.47 13.73 -27.64
N ALA A 653 -9.66 13.73 -27.05
CA ALA A 653 -10.81 14.51 -27.46
C ALA A 653 -11.37 15.28 -26.26
N HIS A 654 -11.47 16.59 -26.38
CA HIS A 654 -11.89 17.48 -25.30
C HIS A 654 -13.35 17.93 -25.49
N ARG A 655 -14.06 18.10 -24.37
CA ARG A 655 -15.44 18.64 -24.31
C ARG A 655 -15.49 20.15 -24.48
N VAL A 656 -14.34 20.81 -24.31
CA VAL A 656 -14.14 22.24 -24.56
C VAL A 656 -13.57 22.46 -25.96
N ASN A 657 -13.94 23.58 -26.57
CA ASN A 657 -13.29 24.06 -27.78
C ASN A 657 -11.99 24.78 -27.39
N VAL A 658 -10.84 24.14 -27.62
CA VAL A 658 -9.52 24.73 -27.35
C VAL A 658 -9.17 25.70 -28.48
N ASN A 659 -8.88 26.95 -28.13
CA ASN A 659 -8.55 27.98 -29.11
C ASN A 659 -7.13 27.79 -29.65
N ARG A 660 -6.85 28.29 -30.87
CA ARG A 660 -5.55 28.12 -31.54
C ARG A 660 -4.40 28.84 -30.83
N ASN A 661 -4.72 29.85 -30.02
CA ASN A 661 -3.76 30.59 -29.20
C ASN A 661 -3.36 29.81 -27.92
N ALA A 662 -4.03 28.69 -27.62
CA ALA A 662 -3.72 27.82 -26.50
C ALA A 662 -3.06 26.52 -26.95
N GLU A 663 -2.40 25.84 -26.02
CA GLU A 663 -1.78 24.54 -26.22
C GLU A 663 -1.90 23.68 -24.96
N ILE A 664 -2.01 22.37 -25.17
CA ILE A 664 -1.87 21.39 -24.10
C ILE A 664 -0.39 21.07 -23.98
N PHE A 665 0.16 21.30 -22.79
CA PHE A 665 1.55 21.05 -22.49
C PHE A 665 1.69 20.08 -21.33
N HIS A 666 2.80 19.35 -21.34
CA HIS A 666 3.23 18.52 -20.24
C HIS A 666 4.02 19.37 -19.25
N HIS A 667 3.74 19.21 -17.96
CA HIS A 667 4.52 19.87 -16.91
C HIS A 667 4.64 19.01 -15.66
N GLY A 668 5.68 19.33 -14.90
CA GLY A 668 6.05 18.57 -13.72
C GLY A 668 7.54 18.36 -13.58
N ASN A 669 7.97 17.95 -12.40
CA ASN A 669 9.38 17.73 -12.06
C ASN A 669 9.60 16.34 -11.44
N PHE A 670 10.87 15.91 -11.35
CA PHE A 670 11.28 14.69 -10.64
C PHE A 670 10.65 13.36 -11.14
N CYS A 671 10.24 13.29 -12.42
CA CYS A 671 9.71 12.08 -13.07
C CYS A 671 8.41 11.52 -12.48
N ALA A 672 7.71 12.25 -11.61
CA ALA A 672 6.42 11.86 -11.03
C ALA A 672 5.21 12.33 -11.88
N ASP A 673 5.46 13.05 -12.98
CA ASP A 673 4.45 13.82 -13.70
C ASP A 673 4.42 13.46 -15.19
N GLU A 674 3.29 12.90 -15.63
CA GLU A 674 2.77 13.11 -16.99
C GLU A 674 1.58 14.09 -16.91
N ASN A 675 1.60 15.10 -16.01
CA ASN A 675 0.49 16.04 -15.89
C ASN A 675 0.37 16.87 -17.16
N ARG A 676 -0.80 16.83 -17.80
CA ARG A 676 -1.13 17.72 -18.92
C ARG A 676 -2.05 18.83 -18.47
N SER A 677 -1.81 20.02 -18.98
CA SER A 677 -2.63 21.19 -18.70
C SER A 677 -2.74 22.08 -19.91
N LEU A 678 -3.78 22.91 -19.94
CA LEU A 678 -3.98 23.89 -20.98
C LEU A 678 -3.33 25.22 -20.58
N ARG A 679 -2.51 25.80 -21.45
CA ARG A 679 -1.94 27.15 -21.28
C ARG A 679 -2.06 27.95 -22.58
N LEU A 680 -1.78 29.25 -22.49
CA LEU A 680 -1.53 30.06 -23.68
C LEU A 680 -0.16 29.75 -24.29
N LYS A 681 -0.08 29.82 -25.62
CA LYS A 681 1.19 29.84 -26.35
C LYS A 681 1.97 31.11 -26.00
N LYS A 682 3.29 31.06 -26.13
CA LYS A 682 4.23 32.12 -25.66
C LYS A 682 3.86 33.54 -26.12
N ASP A 683 3.40 33.68 -27.36
CA ASP A 683 3.09 34.95 -28.02
C ASP A 683 1.58 35.14 -28.27
N ALA A 684 0.74 34.35 -27.58
CA ALA A 684 -0.71 34.46 -27.67
C ALA A 684 -1.24 35.74 -27.03
N ASP A 685 -2.29 36.30 -27.64
CA ASP A 685 -3.07 37.40 -27.06
C ASP A 685 -3.94 36.88 -25.88
N PRO A 686 -3.71 37.35 -24.64
CA PRO A 686 -4.52 36.98 -23.48
C PRO A 686 -5.93 37.58 -23.48
N SER A 687 -6.23 38.52 -24.40
CA SER A 687 -7.58 39.07 -24.59
C SER A 687 -8.55 38.09 -25.24
N LEU A 688 -8.03 36.98 -25.80
CA LEU A 688 -8.81 35.90 -26.40
C LEU A 688 -8.93 34.71 -25.43
N PRO A 689 -10.08 34.01 -25.43
CA PRO A 689 -10.27 32.86 -24.57
C PRO A 689 -9.30 31.73 -24.97
N ALA A 690 -8.67 31.09 -24.00
CA ALA A 690 -7.84 29.90 -24.20
C ALA A 690 -8.68 28.69 -24.60
N CYS A 691 -9.87 28.55 -24.01
CA CYS A 691 -10.89 27.59 -24.44
C CYS A 691 -12.30 28.06 -24.09
N ALA A 692 -13.32 27.38 -24.62
CA ALA A 692 -14.72 27.61 -24.26
C ALA A 692 -15.51 26.31 -24.13
N LEU A 693 -16.36 26.23 -23.11
CA LEU A 693 -17.40 25.20 -23.00
C LEU A 693 -18.68 25.72 -23.67
N LEU A 694 -18.96 25.24 -24.87
CA LEU A 694 -20.13 25.63 -25.67
C LEU A 694 -21.35 24.75 -25.34
N ALA A 695 -22.55 25.22 -25.69
CA ALA A 695 -23.81 24.49 -25.50
C ALA A 695 -24.06 24.06 -24.03
N LEU A 696 -23.70 24.91 -23.06
CA LEU A 696 -23.99 24.66 -21.65
C LEU A 696 -25.51 24.58 -21.42
N SER A 697 -26.25 25.54 -21.98
CA SER A 697 -27.71 25.58 -21.97
C SER A 697 -28.25 26.31 -23.19
N ASN A 698 -29.44 25.91 -23.67
CA ASN A 698 -30.13 26.58 -24.78
C ASN A 698 -31.65 26.31 -24.69
N PRO A 699 -32.51 27.33 -24.51
CA PRO A 699 -33.95 27.14 -24.41
C PRO A 699 -34.61 26.65 -25.70
N LYS A 700 -34.08 27.04 -26.86
CA LYS A 700 -34.61 26.65 -28.18
C LYS A 700 -34.18 25.22 -28.57
N LYS A 701 -33.08 24.72 -28.00
CA LYS A 701 -32.46 23.43 -28.34
C LYS A 701 -32.02 22.64 -27.10
N LYS A 702 -32.92 22.47 -26.11
CA LYS A 702 -32.59 21.86 -24.80
C LYS A 702 -31.91 20.49 -24.91
N ASN A 703 -32.40 19.64 -25.81
CA ASN A 703 -31.86 18.29 -26.04
C ASN A 703 -30.44 18.27 -26.62
N LEU A 704 -29.91 19.43 -27.05
CA LEU A 704 -28.59 19.58 -27.66
C LEU A 704 -27.60 20.31 -26.74
N THR A 705 -27.88 20.33 -25.42
CA THR A 705 -27.02 21.01 -24.42
C THR A 705 -26.61 20.10 -23.27
N TYR A 706 -25.48 20.41 -22.64
CA TYR A 706 -24.95 19.65 -21.50
C TYR A 706 -25.93 19.56 -20.33
N SER A 707 -26.61 20.66 -20.01
CA SER A 707 -27.53 20.72 -18.87
C SER A 707 -28.94 20.19 -19.16
N LYS A 708 -29.27 19.87 -20.42
CA LYS A 708 -30.65 19.55 -20.86
C LYS A 708 -31.72 20.53 -20.34
N GLY A 709 -31.34 21.79 -20.11
CA GLY A 709 -32.22 22.85 -19.58
C GLY A 709 -32.29 22.99 -18.06
N LEU A 710 -31.49 22.24 -17.29
CA LEU A 710 -31.44 22.32 -15.82
C LEU A 710 -30.96 23.68 -15.30
N SER A 711 -30.05 24.33 -16.03
CA SER A 711 -29.48 25.63 -15.64
C SER A 711 -30.50 26.76 -15.60
N ARG A 712 -31.68 26.59 -16.22
CA ARG A 712 -32.76 27.60 -16.25
C ARG A 712 -33.84 27.39 -15.17
N SER A 713 -33.76 26.34 -14.37
CA SER A 713 -34.73 26.14 -13.29
C SER A 713 -34.42 27.08 -12.12
N LYS A 714 -35.42 27.77 -11.55
CA LYS A 714 -35.27 28.53 -10.28
C LYS A 714 -34.97 27.61 -9.08
N ASN A 715 -34.93 26.30 -9.29
CA ASN A 715 -34.92 25.26 -8.27
C ASN A 715 -33.50 24.75 -7.96
N GLY A 716 -32.44 25.42 -8.44
CA GLY A 716 -31.06 25.02 -8.17
C GLY A 716 -30.02 26.02 -8.67
N ILE A 717 -28.75 25.71 -8.43
CA ILE A 717 -27.58 26.53 -8.81
C ILE A 717 -26.64 25.67 -9.64
N THR A 718 -26.14 26.23 -10.74
CA THR A 718 -25.05 25.61 -11.51
C THR A 718 -23.72 26.20 -11.03
N TYR A 719 -22.75 25.35 -10.75
CA TYR A 719 -21.41 25.75 -10.34
C TYR A 719 -20.38 25.36 -11.38
N CYS A 720 -19.35 26.20 -11.54
CA CYS A 720 -18.15 25.94 -12.33
C CYS A 720 -16.92 26.02 -11.42
N LEU A 721 -16.11 24.96 -11.39
CA LEU A 721 -14.80 24.96 -10.73
C LEU A 721 -13.71 24.80 -11.79
N VAL A 722 -12.70 25.66 -11.72
CA VAL A 722 -11.50 25.59 -12.56
C VAL A 722 -10.31 25.35 -11.65
N ARG A 723 -9.51 24.33 -11.94
CA ARG A 723 -8.28 24.03 -11.19
C ARG A 723 -7.05 24.30 -12.03
N GLY A 724 -5.98 24.74 -11.38
CA GLY A 724 -4.67 24.96 -11.97
C GLY A 724 -3.93 26.14 -11.36
N ARG A 725 -3.00 26.71 -12.11
CA ARG A 725 -2.34 27.97 -11.74
C ARG A 725 -3.09 29.11 -12.40
N LEU A 726 -3.89 29.83 -11.62
CA LEU A 726 -4.92 30.75 -12.12
C LEU A 726 -4.75 32.16 -11.53
N LYS A 727 -3.52 32.71 -11.54
CA LYS A 727 -3.24 33.99 -10.86
C LYS A 727 -3.82 35.19 -11.60
N ASN A 728 -3.88 35.10 -12.93
CA ASN A 728 -4.34 36.13 -13.87
C ASN A 728 -5.38 35.52 -14.83
N ALA A 729 -6.16 34.57 -14.36
CA ALA A 729 -7.19 33.90 -15.14
C ALA A 729 -8.55 34.58 -14.92
N SER A 730 -9.46 34.45 -15.88
CA SER A 730 -10.87 34.80 -15.67
C SER A 730 -11.82 33.86 -16.41
N VAL A 731 -13.03 33.74 -15.88
CA VAL A 731 -14.11 32.95 -16.45
C VAL A 731 -15.27 33.88 -16.75
N LYS A 732 -15.74 33.85 -18.00
CA LYS A 732 -16.90 34.63 -18.44
C LYS A 732 -18.08 33.72 -18.78
N ALA A 733 -19.26 34.14 -18.38
CA ALA A 733 -20.55 33.56 -18.76
C ALA A 733 -21.17 34.37 -19.90
N ALA A 734 -21.50 33.71 -21.02
CA ALA A 734 -22.09 34.35 -22.19
C ALA A 734 -23.51 33.81 -22.46
N GLY A 735 -24.51 34.70 -22.50
CA GLY A 735 -25.94 34.35 -22.63
C GLY A 735 -26.50 34.29 -24.06
N ALA A 736 -25.78 34.81 -25.06
CA ALA A 736 -26.24 34.92 -26.45
C ALA A 736 -25.11 34.77 -27.50
N ALA A 737 -24.11 33.94 -27.22
CA ALA A 737 -23.03 33.72 -28.18
C ALA A 737 -23.56 32.96 -29.40
N ARG A 738 -23.46 33.55 -30.60
CA ARG A 738 -23.89 32.94 -31.89
C ARG A 738 -23.39 31.50 -32.04
N GLN A 739 -22.16 31.22 -31.60
CA GLN A 739 -21.60 29.87 -31.60
C GLN A 739 -22.24 28.97 -30.53
N GLY A 740 -22.36 29.43 -29.28
CA GLY A 740 -22.95 28.64 -28.18
C GLY A 740 -24.40 28.21 -28.43
N GLU A 741 -25.22 29.06 -29.06
CA GLU A 741 -26.60 28.71 -29.43
C GLU A 741 -26.71 27.75 -30.62
N GLN A 742 -25.73 27.79 -31.53
CA GLN A 742 -25.70 26.94 -32.72
C GLN A 742 -24.98 25.61 -32.47
N SER A 743 -24.14 25.53 -31.44
CA SER A 743 -23.42 24.31 -31.06
C SER A 743 -24.36 23.20 -30.59
N ASN A 744 -23.98 21.97 -30.91
CA ASN A 744 -24.61 20.75 -30.44
C ASN A 744 -23.55 19.91 -29.72
N PHE A 745 -23.77 19.58 -28.45
CA PHE A 745 -22.80 18.82 -27.67
C PHE A 745 -22.43 17.47 -28.32
N MET A 746 -23.36 16.87 -29.08
CA MET A 746 -23.15 15.61 -29.81
C MET A 746 -22.12 15.73 -30.95
N HIS A 747 -21.80 16.95 -31.40
CA HIS A 747 -20.90 17.21 -32.54
C HIS A 747 -19.68 18.04 -32.16
N LEU A 748 -19.42 18.31 -30.87
CA LEU A 748 -18.28 19.13 -30.45
C LEU A 748 -16.92 18.52 -30.85
N ALA A 749 -16.81 17.20 -30.94
CA ALA A 749 -15.61 16.52 -31.44
C ALA A 749 -15.34 16.76 -32.94
N ASN A 750 -16.34 17.20 -33.71
CA ASN A 750 -16.28 17.36 -35.17
C ASN A 750 -16.18 18.83 -35.63
N ILE A 751 -16.14 19.79 -34.70
CA ILE A 751 -15.98 21.19 -35.07
C ILE A 751 -14.52 21.41 -35.45
N LYS A 752 -14.23 21.57 -36.75
CA LYS A 752 -12.98 22.20 -37.20
C LYS A 752 -12.85 23.51 -36.43
N THR A 753 -11.79 23.65 -35.62
CA THR A 753 -11.54 24.79 -34.72
C THR A 753 -11.66 26.11 -35.47
N ALA A 754 -12.88 26.67 -35.47
CA ALA A 754 -13.12 28.06 -35.82
C ALA A 754 -12.57 28.89 -34.66
N ASP A 755 -11.81 29.94 -34.97
CA ASP A 755 -11.20 30.79 -33.96
C ASP A 755 -12.29 31.33 -33.02
N LEU A 756 -12.12 31.09 -31.72
CA LEU A 756 -13.01 31.64 -30.70
C LEU A 756 -12.75 33.14 -30.62
N LYS A 757 -13.73 33.93 -31.09
CA LYS A 757 -13.76 35.38 -30.86
C LYS A 757 -14.43 35.60 -29.51
N GLY A 758 -13.82 36.40 -28.63
CA GLY A 758 -14.41 36.73 -27.34
C GLY A 758 -15.81 37.32 -27.49
N SER A 759 -16.75 36.91 -26.65
CA SER A 759 -18.13 37.41 -26.68
C SER A 759 -18.36 38.48 -25.59
N SER A 760 -19.45 39.24 -25.73
CA SER A 760 -19.97 40.06 -24.63
C SER A 760 -20.54 39.11 -23.57
N GLY A 761 -19.84 38.98 -22.44
CA GLY A 761 -20.22 38.11 -21.34
C GLY A 761 -19.86 38.72 -19.98
N THR A 762 -20.48 38.21 -18.94
CA THR A 762 -20.24 38.66 -17.55
C THR A 762 -19.08 37.86 -16.97
N ILE A 763 -18.10 38.54 -16.38
CA ILE A 763 -17.05 37.87 -15.59
C ILE A 763 -17.72 37.30 -14.34
N ILE A 764 -17.69 35.98 -14.19
CA ILE A 764 -18.23 35.28 -13.02
C ILE A 764 -17.15 34.91 -12.01
N GLN A 765 -15.87 34.93 -12.44
CA GLN A 765 -14.72 34.66 -11.59
C GLN A 765 -13.44 35.20 -12.21
N ASP A 766 -12.67 35.96 -11.45
CA ASP A 766 -11.32 36.45 -11.80
C ASP A 766 -10.32 36.34 -10.63
N LYS A 767 -10.81 35.86 -9.48
CA LYS A 767 -10.06 35.60 -8.26
C LYS A 767 -10.71 34.46 -7.48
N ASP A 768 -10.07 34.05 -6.39
CA ASP A 768 -10.60 33.05 -5.47
C ASP A 768 -11.01 31.73 -6.14
N PHE A 769 -10.21 31.27 -7.11
CA PHE A 769 -10.42 30.03 -7.89
C PHE A 769 -10.48 28.74 -7.04
N GLN A 770 -10.16 28.83 -5.76
CA GLN A 770 -10.39 27.76 -4.80
C GLN A 770 -11.89 27.49 -4.51
N LEU A 771 -12.76 28.47 -4.79
CA LEU A 771 -14.22 28.34 -4.75
C LEU A 771 -14.81 28.19 -6.16
N PRO A 772 -15.91 27.45 -6.32
CA PRO A 772 -16.61 27.45 -7.60
C PRO A 772 -17.44 28.71 -7.79
N ALA A 773 -17.50 29.17 -9.04
CA ALA A 773 -18.36 30.27 -9.44
C ALA A 773 -19.80 29.79 -9.67
N ALA A 774 -20.79 30.54 -9.17
CA ALA A 774 -22.18 30.35 -9.55
C ALA A 774 -22.38 30.83 -10.99
N VAL A 775 -22.93 29.97 -11.83
CA VAL A 775 -23.15 30.24 -13.25
C VAL A 775 -24.56 30.82 -13.44
N PRO A 776 -24.71 32.00 -14.07
CA PRO A 776 -26.01 32.59 -14.38
C PRO A 776 -26.90 31.65 -15.20
N HIS A 777 -28.20 31.66 -14.92
CA HIS A 777 -29.16 30.70 -15.47
C HIS A 777 -29.31 30.76 -17.00
N ASP A 778 -29.04 31.92 -17.60
CA ASP A 778 -29.10 32.21 -19.03
C ASP A 778 -27.79 31.90 -19.78
N THR A 779 -26.75 31.44 -19.07
CA THR A 779 -25.44 31.12 -19.66
C THR A 779 -25.54 30.01 -20.71
N THR A 780 -25.13 30.32 -21.94
CA THR A 780 -25.07 29.38 -23.07
C THR A 780 -23.66 28.85 -23.30
N ALA A 781 -22.64 29.63 -22.93
CA ALA A 781 -21.23 29.25 -23.02
C ALA A 781 -20.43 29.80 -21.84
N LEU A 782 -19.38 29.07 -21.45
CA LEU A 782 -18.34 29.53 -20.52
C LEU A 782 -17.04 29.72 -21.29
N GLU A 783 -16.43 30.89 -21.18
CA GLU A 783 -15.17 31.25 -21.82
C GLU A 783 -14.07 31.40 -20.75
N PHE A 784 -12.92 30.77 -20.99
CA PHE A 784 -11.81 30.71 -20.04
C PHE A 784 -10.62 31.49 -20.59
N TYR A 785 -10.20 32.52 -19.86
CA TYR A 785 -9.08 33.40 -20.21
C TYR A 785 -7.92 33.13 -19.25
N LEU A 786 -6.70 33.20 -19.76
CA LEU A 786 -5.48 32.92 -19.00
C LEU A 786 -4.47 34.04 -19.21
N GLY A 787 -3.71 34.37 -18.16
CA GLY A 787 -2.52 35.19 -18.28
C GLY A 787 -1.27 34.38 -18.64
N LYS A 788 -0.16 35.07 -18.89
CA LYS A 788 1.13 34.41 -19.13
C LYS A 788 1.57 33.62 -17.89
N GLY A 789 1.90 32.34 -18.08
CA GLY A 789 2.36 31.45 -17.03
C GLY A 789 1.26 30.81 -16.19
N ASP A 790 -0.01 31.11 -16.47
CA ASP A 790 -1.16 30.40 -15.91
C ASP A 790 -1.50 29.17 -16.76
N TYR A 791 -2.18 28.21 -16.13
CA TYR A 791 -2.67 27.01 -16.80
C TYR A 791 -3.91 26.43 -16.09
N ILE A 792 -4.72 25.71 -16.86
CA ILE A 792 -5.88 24.94 -16.40
C ILE A 792 -5.54 23.45 -16.42
N GLU A 793 -5.73 22.78 -15.29
CA GLU A 793 -5.59 21.33 -15.15
C GLU A 793 -6.91 20.63 -15.45
N ASP A 794 -8.01 21.11 -14.85
CA ASP A 794 -9.34 20.55 -15.01
C ASP A 794 -10.46 21.59 -14.85
N ILE A 795 -11.61 21.29 -15.44
CA ILE A 795 -12.85 22.08 -15.35
C ILE A 795 -13.98 21.13 -14.96
N THR A 796 -14.71 21.48 -13.89
CA THR A 796 -15.87 20.72 -13.43
C THR A 796 -17.11 21.61 -13.42
N VAL A 797 -18.21 21.16 -14.02
CA VAL A 797 -19.50 21.86 -14.00
C VAL A 797 -20.61 20.92 -13.54
N TRP A 798 -21.37 21.37 -12.54
CA TRP A 798 -22.43 20.57 -11.92
C TRP A 798 -23.60 21.43 -11.45
N PHE A 799 -24.76 20.80 -11.31
CA PHE A 799 -25.99 21.40 -10.80
C PHE A 799 -26.26 20.92 -9.37
N ILE A 800 -26.69 21.84 -8.52
CA ILE A 800 -27.12 21.56 -7.15
C ILE A 800 -28.58 21.99 -6.99
N PRO A 801 -29.50 21.09 -6.57
CA PRO A 801 -30.88 21.46 -6.27
C PRO A 801 -30.95 22.32 -4.99
N ARG A 802 -31.89 23.26 -4.92
CA ARG A 802 -32.17 24.09 -3.72
C ARG A 802 -33.13 23.40 -2.73
#